data_AF-A0A024G2Q5-F1
#
_entry.id   AF-A0A024G2Q5-F1
#
_cell.length_a   1.000
_cell.length_b   1.000
_cell.length_c   1.000
_cell.angle_alpha   90.00
_cell.angle_beta   90.00
_cell.angle_gamma   90.00
#
_symmetry.space_group_name_H-M   'P 1'
#
loop_
_entity.id
_entity.type
_entity.pdbx_description
1 polymer ?
#
loop_
_entity_poly.entity_id
_entity_poly.type
_entity_poly.pdbx_seq_one_letter_code
_entity_poly.pdbx_strand_id
1 'polypeptide(L)'
;MGTTDELRETTVANDFNRAKVESYAIFLLAVAIVALIVKVALVIRWLIYWIIIAGGFMFLFSGSPRSLFWISHQNDTSKSNRRFIILIVLAALEIATLFVYFVTHWIYPRMLHTNRINATRWWQVKRSPCYSSTITYKSKARILTRKRNSISYVGGLNAKLEPHGYGYWADSSYHGERLSGNWQNGTPVGPFRSFEHGSGYCFVNIRIAYCTNRAENSTSAIQFFPKHSQRSLQWGVASVECSVSGGFFKFLPEVKHLTPYNTSETMTSAAACLTVLRTAVDCVVFQEPAEESPPANQLEGNISSMPDHIKTFSHLHHENSIPRLISQPYSGEYESSTESRTTRIESGNEALILLHGYNCSIDYGINRLGQLLALGNFPSHIHPFVFSWPSGGVLAYFQAKTIGTESTRTAYDFQTFLRSLVSAGYTKINILGHSMGARVYFICLEKGLLEDIFYTQSELRLEDPICGTKFMKAKLSTLTFVNPDYERNEFVKMGGTYDMSRSYCEIITLYADALDGALFYAENLTKESLFGPPNYSMGKRGDMMHRISATETTRTKRKTHTSHDSSSESWHAKTVDAILRVNQSGKFDGVEALSTNNILHLQDWSDDVDRFDLQHLKRSAEEDVCEYLDMDVVDTTWMDQNVHSIRHNYFNINPSVVDDLRTLIVNKRRASTRCGLMRKREGTNIFIFLVAPSIVKND
;
A
#
# COMPACT_ATOMS: atom_id res chain seq x y z
N MET A 1 -32.29 -19.86 48.95
CA MET A 1 -31.98 -20.65 47.74
C MET A 1 -31.00 -19.93 46.79
N GLY A 2 -30.30 -18.86 47.20
CA GLY A 2 -29.50 -18.02 46.28
C GLY A 2 -28.00 -17.88 46.60
N THR A 3 -27.48 -18.52 47.65
CA THR A 3 -26.07 -18.35 48.09
C THR A 3 -25.14 -19.48 47.61
N THR A 4 -25.67 -20.56 47.06
CA THR A 4 -24.89 -21.71 46.59
C THR A 4 -24.48 -21.64 45.12
N ASP A 5 -25.14 -20.81 44.31
CA ASP A 5 -24.84 -20.69 42.87
C ASP A 5 -23.75 -19.65 42.58
N GLU A 6 -23.68 -18.53 43.33
CA GLU A 6 -22.60 -17.53 43.19
C GLU A 6 -21.21 -18.10 43.53
N LEU A 7 -21.12 -18.92 44.58
CA LEU A 7 -19.88 -19.61 44.94
C LEU A 7 -19.42 -20.59 43.85
N ARG A 8 -20.38 -21.22 43.15
CA ARG A 8 -20.09 -22.15 42.06
C ARG A 8 -19.56 -21.43 40.82
N GLU A 9 -20.15 -20.29 40.45
CA GLU A 9 -19.70 -19.50 39.29
C GLU A 9 -18.31 -18.89 39.51
N THR A 10 -18.00 -18.39 40.72
CA THR A 10 -16.66 -17.86 41.01
C THR A 10 -15.56 -18.93 40.98
N THR A 11 -15.90 -20.17 41.34
CA THR A 11 -14.95 -21.29 41.33
C THR A 11 -14.68 -21.74 39.88
N VAL A 12 -15.72 -21.81 39.05
CA VAL A 12 -15.61 -22.16 37.62
C VAL A 12 -14.83 -21.09 36.84
N ALA A 13 -15.02 -19.80 37.14
CA ALA A 13 -14.27 -18.72 36.50
C ALA A 13 -12.78 -18.71 36.85
N ASN A 14 -12.43 -19.04 38.09
CA ASN A 14 -11.04 -19.16 38.54
C ASN A 14 -10.34 -20.38 37.92
N ASP A 15 -11.02 -21.52 37.85
CA ASP A 15 -10.49 -22.72 37.20
C ASP A 15 -10.29 -22.51 35.69
N PHE A 16 -11.19 -21.77 35.04
CA PHE A 16 -11.08 -21.46 33.61
C PHE A 16 -9.90 -20.52 33.30
N ASN A 17 -9.65 -19.52 34.15
CA ASN A 17 -8.48 -18.64 34.02
C ASN A 17 -7.17 -19.38 34.28
N ARG A 18 -7.15 -20.28 35.26
CA ARG A 18 -5.99 -21.11 35.56
C ARG A 18 -5.66 -22.06 34.41
N ALA A 19 -6.67 -22.71 33.83
CA ALA A 19 -6.52 -23.58 32.66
C ALA A 19 -5.99 -22.84 31.42
N LYS A 20 -6.40 -21.57 31.22
CA LYS A 20 -5.83 -20.72 30.16
C LYS A 20 -4.37 -20.38 30.41
N VAL A 21 -4.00 -19.98 31.63
CA VAL A 21 -2.61 -19.65 31.97
C VAL A 21 -1.70 -20.88 31.82
N GLU A 22 -2.16 -22.05 32.23
CA GLU A 22 -1.45 -23.32 32.07
C GLU A 22 -1.31 -23.69 30.58
N SER A 23 -2.37 -23.52 29.79
CA SER A 23 -2.31 -23.76 28.33
C SER A 23 -1.35 -22.81 27.61
N TYR A 24 -1.31 -21.54 28.00
CA TYR A 24 -0.35 -20.56 27.47
C TYR A 24 1.09 -20.88 27.90
N ALA A 25 1.31 -21.32 29.13
CA ALA A 25 2.62 -21.74 29.61
C ALA A 25 3.12 -22.99 28.87
N ILE A 26 2.25 -23.98 28.63
CA ILE A 26 2.56 -25.18 27.85
C ILE A 26 2.86 -24.81 26.40
N PHE A 27 2.09 -23.91 25.79
CA PHE A 27 2.36 -23.42 24.43
C PHE A 27 3.70 -22.70 24.32
N LEU A 28 4.01 -21.81 25.26
CA LEU A 28 5.30 -21.11 25.31
C LEU A 28 6.47 -22.06 25.53
N LEU A 29 6.30 -23.08 26.38
CA LEU A 29 7.28 -24.13 26.59
C LEU A 29 7.49 -24.96 25.31
N ALA A 30 6.42 -25.34 24.61
CA ALA A 30 6.49 -26.05 23.34
C ALA A 30 7.19 -25.23 22.26
N VAL A 31 6.89 -23.93 22.13
CA VAL A 31 7.58 -23.01 21.22
C VAL A 31 9.06 -22.87 21.59
N ALA A 32 9.40 -22.80 22.88
CA ALA A 32 10.77 -22.75 23.33
C ALA A 32 11.53 -24.06 23.03
N ILE A 33 10.88 -25.22 23.20
CA ILE A 33 11.43 -26.53 22.84
C ILE A 33 11.64 -26.63 21.33
N VAL A 34 10.67 -26.20 20.51
CA VAL A 34 10.82 -26.19 19.04
C VAL A 34 11.95 -25.24 18.62
N ALA A 35 12.03 -24.03 19.19
CA ALA A 35 13.12 -23.10 18.92
C ALA A 35 14.49 -23.67 19.32
N LEU A 36 14.54 -24.39 20.45
CA LEU A 36 15.73 -25.12 20.89
C LEU A 36 16.08 -26.23 19.89
N ILE A 37 15.12 -27.04 19.46
CA ILE A 37 15.32 -28.11 18.46
C ILE A 37 15.81 -27.54 17.14
N VAL A 38 15.25 -26.43 16.63
CA VAL A 38 15.74 -25.78 15.40
C VAL A 38 17.18 -25.29 15.56
N LYS A 39 17.52 -24.69 16.70
CA LYS A 39 18.90 -24.27 16.99
C LYS A 39 19.86 -25.45 17.12
N VAL A 40 19.43 -26.52 17.77
CA VAL A 40 20.19 -27.77 17.89
C VAL A 40 20.35 -28.43 16.52
N ALA A 41 19.33 -28.43 15.65
CA ALA A 41 19.41 -28.97 14.30
C ALA A 41 20.41 -28.21 13.42
N LEU A 42 20.53 -26.88 13.59
CA LEU A 42 21.57 -26.09 12.94
C LEU A 42 22.98 -26.48 13.42
N VAL A 43 23.15 -26.79 14.71
CA VAL A 43 24.41 -27.31 15.25
C VAL A 43 24.68 -28.74 14.76
N ILE A 44 23.67 -29.60 14.71
CA ILE A 44 23.76 -30.97 14.16
C ILE A 44 24.19 -30.92 12.69
N ARG A 45 23.72 -29.96 11.90
CA ARG A 45 24.16 -29.77 10.52
C ARG A 45 25.68 -29.51 10.44
N TRP A 46 26.23 -28.69 11.33
CA TRP A 46 27.67 -28.47 11.42
C TRP A 46 28.43 -29.71 11.90
N LEU A 47 27.88 -30.44 12.88
CA LEU A 47 28.41 -31.73 13.32
C LEU A 47 28.49 -32.75 12.17
N ILE A 48 27.48 -32.81 11.29
CA ILE A 48 27.50 -33.67 10.10
C ILE A 48 28.66 -33.29 9.17
N TYR A 49 28.89 -31.99 8.93
CA TYR A 49 30.04 -31.55 8.11
C TYR A 49 31.38 -31.92 8.73
N TRP A 50 31.52 -31.77 10.05
CA TRP A 50 32.74 -32.19 10.77
C TRP A 50 32.94 -33.71 10.75
N ILE A 51 31.87 -34.50 10.84
CA ILE A 51 31.92 -35.96 10.71
C ILE A 51 32.36 -36.36 9.30
N ILE A 52 31.85 -35.69 8.25
CA ILE A 52 32.26 -35.94 6.86
C ILE A 52 33.75 -35.60 6.67
N ILE A 53 34.20 -34.45 7.18
CA ILE A 53 35.61 -34.03 7.13
C ILE A 53 36.50 -35.01 7.90
N ALA A 54 36.06 -35.46 9.08
CA ALA A 54 36.76 -36.46 9.88
C ALA A 54 36.91 -37.80 9.15
N GLY A 55 35.85 -38.27 8.49
CA GLY A 55 35.87 -39.45 7.64
C GLY A 55 36.86 -39.30 6.49
N GLY A 56 36.87 -38.14 5.84
CA GLY A 56 37.83 -37.82 4.77
C GLY A 56 39.29 -37.81 5.24
N PHE A 57 39.58 -37.21 6.39
CA PHE A 57 40.92 -37.23 7.00
C PHE A 57 41.35 -38.65 7.38
N MET A 58 40.46 -39.45 7.96
CA MET A 58 40.73 -40.85 8.29
C MET A 58 41.04 -41.70 7.05
N PHE A 59 40.34 -41.46 5.93
CA PHE A 59 40.64 -42.10 4.65
C PHE A 59 42.02 -41.72 4.11
N LEU A 60 42.37 -40.43 4.13
CA LEU A 60 43.69 -39.92 3.69
C LEU A 60 44.86 -40.53 4.46
N PHE A 61 44.71 -40.74 5.77
CA PHE A 61 45.77 -41.33 6.60
C PHE A 61 45.78 -42.85 6.65
N SER A 62 44.65 -43.51 6.40
CA SER A 62 44.53 -44.97 6.49
C SER A 62 44.57 -45.69 5.14
N GLY A 63 44.34 -44.99 4.02
CA GLY A 63 44.33 -45.55 2.67
C GLY A 63 43.24 -46.61 2.41
N SER A 64 42.31 -46.83 3.35
CA SER A 64 41.29 -47.89 3.26
C SER A 64 39.88 -47.30 3.30
N PRO A 65 38.96 -47.72 2.42
CA PRO A 65 37.57 -47.24 2.44
C PRO A 65 36.79 -47.72 3.68
N ARG A 66 37.27 -48.75 4.39
CA ARG A 66 36.64 -49.27 5.62
C ARG A 66 36.81 -48.36 6.84
N SER A 67 37.79 -47.45 6.82
CA SER A 67 37.97 -46.46 7.90
C SER A 67 36.94 -45.31 7.87
N LEU A 68 36.19 -45.17 6.76
CA LEU A 68 35.14 -44.16 6.61
C LEU A 68 33.92 -44.44 7.50
N PHE A 69 33.58 -45.72 7.70
CA PHE A 69 32.39 -46.15 8.43
C PHE A 69 32.63 -46.43 9.91
N TRP A 70 33.83 -46.17 10.44
CA TRP A 70 34.20 -46.46 11.84
C TRP A 70 34.01 -47.92 12.29
N ILE A 71 33.76 -48.85 11.36
CA ILE A 71 33.61 -50.29 11.61
C ILE A 71 34.95 -50.95 11.32
N SER A 72 35.89 -50.89 12.26
CA SER A 72 36.99 -51.86 12.28
C SER A 72 37.15 -52.40 13.69
N HIS A 73 36.81 -53.67 13.87
CA HIS A 73 37.24 -54.44 15.03
C HIS A 73 38.78 -54.53 15.05
N GLN A 74 39.33 -54.65 16.26
CA GLN A 74 40.62 -55.27 16.60
C GLN A 74 41.79 -54.34 16.98
N ASN A 75 42.05 -54.28 18.30
CA ASN A 75 43.32 -54.44 19.03
C ASN A 75 44.62 -53.85 18.44
N ASP A 76 44.61 -52.58 18.05
CA ASP A 76 45.85 -51.88 17.64
C ASP A 76 45.93 -50.53 18.37
N THR A 77 46.73 -50.45 19.43
CA THR A 77 46.84 -49.28 20.34
C THR A 77 47.25 -48.00 19.59
N SER A 78 48.04 -48.14 18.53
CA SER A 78 48.47 -47.04 17.65
C SER A 78 47.29 -46.40 16.88
N LYS A 79 46.29 -47.19 16.48
CA LYS A 79 45.09 -46.68 15.76
C LYS A 79 44.09 -46.05 16.72
N SER A 80 44.04 -46.50 17.98
CA SER A 80 43.19 -45.91 19.04
C SER A 80 43.63 -44.48 19.38
N ASN A 81 44.95 -44.25 19.54
CA ASN A 81 45.49 -42.92 19.83
C ASN A 81 45.22 -41.92 18.70
N ARG A 82 45.29 -42.35 17.43
CA ARG A 82 44.97 -41.48 16.28
C ARG A 82 43.49 -41.08 16.24
N ARG A 83 42.57 -42.00 16.56
CA ARG A 83 41.13 -41.70 16.65
C ARG A 83 40.84 -40.70 17.77
N PHE A 84 41.49 -40.86 18.92
CA PHE A 84 41.34 -39.95 20.04
C PHE A 84 41.85 -38.53 19.72
N ILE A 85 43.00 -38.41 19.05
CA ILE A 85 43.53 -37.12 18.58
C ILE A 85 42.55 -36.44 17.62
N ILE A 86 41.98 -37.19 16.68
CA ILE A 86 41.01 -36.65 15.71
C ILE A 86 39.74 -36.17 16.42
N LEU A 87 39.23 -36.90 17.41
CA LEU A 87 38.07 -36.45 18.20
C LEU A 87 38.36 -35.17 18.98
N ILE A 88 39.56 -35.02 19.57
CA ILE A 88 39.96 -33.77 20.25
C ILE A 88 40.01 -32.61 19.27
N VAL A 89 40.59 -32.81 18.09
CA VAL A 89 40.68 -31.76 17.06
C VAL A 89 39.28 -31.34 16.59
N LEU A 90 38.37 -32.30 16.37
CA LEU A 90 36.99 -31.99 15.97
C LEU A 90 36.23 -31.27 17.09
N ALA A 91 36.38 -31.69 18.35
CA ALA A 91 35.78 -30.99 19.49
C ALA A 91 36.31 -29.56 19.62
N ALA A 92 37.61 -29.35 19.40
CA ALA A 92 38.21 -28.02 19.40
C ALA A 92 37.70 -27.15 18.25
N LEU A 93 37.54 -27.71 17.05
CA LEU A 93 36.98 -27.01 15.88
C LEU A 93 35.50 -26.66 16.08
N GLU A 94 34.73 -27.54 16.71
CA GLU A 94 33.32 -27.28 17.05
C GLU A 94 33.21 -26.16 18.09
N ILE A 95 34.00 -26.21 19.16
CA ILE A 95 34.07 -25.14 20.17
C ILE A 95 34.49 -23.82 19.51
N ALA A 96 35.47 -23.85 18.60
CA ALA A 96 35.89 -22.67 17.85
C ALA A 96 34.76 -22.13 16.95
N THR A 97 33.98 -23.00 16.31
CA THR A 97 32.86 -22.61 15.45
C THR A 97 31.74 -21.97 16.26
N LEU A 98 31.37 -22.57 17.39
CA LEU A 98 30.39 -22.01 18.33
C LEU A 98 30.88 -20.67 18.92
N PHE A 99 32.16 -20.58 19.24
CA PHE A 99 32.77 -19.34 19.71
C PHE A 99 32.73 -18.25 18.63
N VAL A 100 33.10 -18.55 17.38
CA VAL A 100 33.00 -17.61 16.26
C VAL A 100 31.56 -17.19 16.01
N TYR A 101 30.60 -18.11 16.07
CA TYR A 101 29.17 -17.81 15.95
C TYR A 101 28.70 -16.87 17.06
N PHE A 102 29.04 -17.18 18.32
CA PHE A 102 28.70 -16.35 19.48
C PHE A 102 29.32 -14.96 19.38
N VAL A 103 30.59 -14.86 18.98
CA VAL A 103 31.28 -13.59 18.79
C VAL A 103 30.62 -12.77 17.67
N THR A 104 30.33 -13.37 16.53
CA THR A 104 29.79 -12.66 15.36
C THR A 104 28.35 -12.21 15.52
N HIS A 105 27.50 -12.99 16.20
CA HIS A 105 26.07 -12.68 16.34
C HIS A 105 25.71 -11.93 17.62
N TRP A 106 26.48 -12.11 18.71
CA TRP A 106 26.15 -11.52 20.01
C TRP A 106 27.15 -10.47 20.46
N ILE A 107 28.43 -10.84 20.53
CA ILE A 107 29.45 -9.93 21.09
C ILE A 107 29.69 -8.74 20.14
N TYR A 108 29.94 -9.02 18.87
CA TYR A 108 30.32 -8.00 17.89
C TYR A 108 29.24 -6.94 17.67
N PRO A 109 27.96 -7.27 17.41
CA PRO A 109 26.90 -6.27 17.26
C PRO A 109 26.69 -5.45 18.54
N ARG A 110 26.75 -6.09 19.71
CA ARG A 110 26.58 -5.40 20.99
C ARG A 110 27.73 -4.44 21.29
N MET A 111 28.97 -4.80 20.94
CA MET A 111 30.13 -3.91 21.04
C MET A 111 30.05 -2.72 20.10
N LEU A 112 29.51 -2.92 18.89
CA LEU A 112 29.24 -1.85 17.93
C LEU A 112 28.17 -0.88 18.45
N HIS A 113 27.01 -1.38 18.89
CA HIS A 113 25.91 -0.54 19.39
C HIS A 113 26.25 0.22 20.67
N THR A 114 27.15 -0.30 21.50
CA THR A 114 27.58 0.36 22.75
C THR A 114 28.76 1.32 22.55
N ASN A 115 29.17 1.60 21.30
CA ASN A 115 30.31 2.47 20.95
C ASN A 115 31.63 2.11 21.67
N ARG A 116 31.78 0.86 22.11
CA ARG A 116 33.01 0.39 22.79
C ARG A 116 34.19 0.22 21.84
N ILE A 117 33.94 0.18 20.54
CA ILE A 117 34.95 0.09 19.48
C ILE A 117 35.12 1.46 18.85
N ASN A 118 36.34 1.99 18.86
CA ASN A 118 36.65 3.22 18.14
C ASN A 118 36.47 3.02 16.63
N ALA A 119 35.46 3.68 16.06
CA ALA A 119 35.05 3.44 14.68
C ALA A 119 36.08 3.88 13.63
N THR A 120 36.81 4.96 13.88
CA THR A 120 37.84 5.39 12.92
C THR A 120 38.97 4.37 12.82
N ARG A 121 39.35 3.75 13.95
CA ARG A 121 40.39 2.71 14.00
C ARG A 121 39.93 1.35 13.49
N TRP A 122 38.71 0.93 13.82
CA TRP A 122 38.19 -0.40 13.43
C TRP A 122 37.88 -0.49 11.93
N TRP A 123 37.38 0.59 11.34
CA TRP A 123 37.12 0.69 9.90
C TRP A 123 38.25 1.37 9.11
N GLN A 124 39.41 1.60 9.75
CA GLN A 124 40.59 2.22 9.12
C GLN A 124 40.26 3.43 8.25
N VAL A 125 39.46 4.36 8.76
CA VAL A 125 38.87 5.46 7.98
C VAL A 125 39.98 6.40 7.47
N LYS A 126 39.96 6.72 6.17
CA LYS A 126 40.92 7.63 5.51
C LYS A 126 40.17 8.59 4.59
N ARG A 127 40.57 9.86 4.53
CA ARG A 127 40.05 10.79 3.51
C ARG A 127 40.46 10.33 2.12
N SER A 128 39.60 10.53 1.13
CA SER A 128 39.93 10.23 -0.26
C SER A 128 41.00 11.20 -0.77
N PRO A 129 42.04 10.73 -1.49
CA PRO A 129 43.04 11.62 -2.08
C PRO A 129 42.47 12.53 -3.17
N CYS A 130 41.42 12.07 -3.88
CA CYS A 130 40.93 12.74 -5.09
C CYS A 130 39.69 13.61 -4.85
N TYR A 131 38.94 13.39 -3.78
CA TYR A 131 37.67 14.07 -3.52
C TYR A 131 37.58 14.52 -2.06
N SER A 132 37.41 15.82 -1.84
CA SER A 132 37.38 16.44 -0.51
C SER A 132 36.18 16.03 0.35
N SER A 133 35.05 15.70 -0.29
CA SER A 133 33.78 15.28 0.34
C SER A 133 33.64 13.77 0.53
N THR A 134 34.68 12.99 0.19
CA THR A 134 34.63 11.52 0.20
C THR A 134 35.61 10.93 1.21
N ILE A 135 35.13 9.96 1.97
CA ILE A 135 35.89 9.21 2.96
C ILE A 135 35.92 7.74 2.53
N THR A 136 37.07 7.07 2.65
CA THR A 136 37.22 5.65 2.36
C THR A 136 37.45 4.83 3.63
N TYR A 137 36.86 3.65 3.70
CA TYR A 137 36.93 2.79 4.87
C TYR A 137 37.11 1.31 4.50
N LYS A 138 37.64 0.53 5.44
CA LYS A 138 37.85 -0.91 5.35
C LYS A 138 37.72 -1.55 6.72
N SER A 139 36.78 -2.48 6.87
CA SER A 139 36.64 -3.25 8.11
C SER A 139 37.84 -4.16 8.35
N LYS A 140 38.39 -4.12 9.56
CA LYS A 140 39.43 -5.07 10.01
C LYS A 140 38.95 -6.52 10.04
N ALA A 141 37.64 -6.76 10.16
CA ALA A 141 37.07 -8.11 10.17
C ALA A 141 37.15 -8.81 8.81
N ARG A 142 37.23 -8.05 7.70
CA ARG A 142 37.36 -8.61 6.35
C ARG A 142 38.82 -8.62 5.90
N ILE A 143 39.57 -9.56 6.48
CA ILE A 143 41.03 -9.69 6.27
C ILE A 143 41.35 -10.02 4.80
N LEU A 144 40.51 -10.83 4.15
CA LEU A 144 40.72 -11.35 2.79
C LEU A 144 40.42 -10.34 1.67
N THR A 145 39.57 -9.33 1.91
CA THR A 145 39.18 -8.38 0.86
C THR A 145 40.09 -7.16 0.87
N ARG A 146 40.77 -6.86 -0.26
CA ARG A 146 41.60 -5.65 -0.40
C ARG A 146 40.80 -4.37 -0.74
N LYS A 147 39.59 -4.52 -1.28
CA LYS A 147 38.71 -3.40 -1.66
C LYS A 147 38.36 -2.53 -0.44
N ARG A 148 38.49 -1.22 -0.59
CA ARG A 148 37.99 -0.21 0.35
C ARG A 148 36.64 0.28 -0.16
N ASN A 149 35.70 0.52 0.74
CA ASN A 149 34.45 1.19 0.41
C ASN A 149 34.62 2.70 0.58
N SER A 150 33.79 3.48 -0.07
CA SER A 150 33.76 4.93 0.01
C SER A 150 32.39 5.42 0.43
N ILE A 151 32.38 6.44 1.29
CA ILE A 151 31.21 7.23 1.67
C ILE A 151 31.43 8.64 1.15
N SER A 152 30.44 9.20 0.47
CA SER A 152 30.39 10.61 0.13
C SER A 152 29.15 11.26 0.72
N TYR A 153 29.30 12.51 1.15
CA TYR A 153 28.17 13.37 1.54
C TYR A 153 28.26 14.69 0.79
N VAL A 154 27.16 15.10 0.19
CA VAL A 154 27.01 16.38 -0.52
C VAL A 154 25.77 17.06 0.05
N GLY A 155 25.94 18.15 0.79
CA GLY A 155 24.82 18.85 1.42
C GLY A 155 25.28 19.92 2.41
N GLY A 156 24.31 20.58 3.03
CA GLY A 156 24.58 21.57 4.07
C GLY A 156 25.20 20.93 5.32
N LEU A 157 26.01 21.70 6.04
CA LEU A 157 26.60 21.31 7.31
C LEU A 157 26.25 22.36 8.37
N ASN A 158 25.99 21.91 9.60
CA ASN A 158 25.82 22.81 10.74
C ASN A 158 27.18 23.31 11.27
N ALA A 159 27.16 24.18 12.29
CA ALA A 159 28.38 24.69 12.94
C ALA A 159 29.28 23.60 13.54
N LYS A 160 28.74 22.41 13.82
CA LYS A 160 29.46 21.23 14.31
C LYS A 160 29.99 20.34 13.18
N LEU A 161 29.84 20.76 11.91
CA LEU A 161 30.18 20.00 10.72
C LEU A 161 29.38 18.70 10.55
N GLU A 162 28.16 18.66 11.09
CA GLU A 162 27.22 17.56 10.92
C GLU A 162 26.26 17.85 9.75
N PRO A 163 25.84 16.83 8.97
CA PRO A 163 24.81 16.95 7.95
C PRO A 163 23.58 17.75 8.42
N HIS A 164 23.21 18.79 7.68
CA HIS A 164 22.07 19.64 8.00
C HIS A 164 21.45 20.27 6.74
N GLY A 165 20.12 20.35 6.70
CA GLY A 165 19.38 20.78 5.52
C GLY A 165 19.30 19.66 4.47
N TYR A 166 19.11 20.02 3.20
CA TYR A 166 19.05 19.03 2.13
C TYR A 166 20.44 18.46 1.83
N GLY A 167 20.52 17.14 1.67
CA GLY A 167 21.78 16.48 1.36
C GLY A 167 21.62 15.08 0.78
N TYR A 168 22.67 14.66 0.10
CA TYR A 168 22.84 13.35 -0.51
C TYR A 168 23.99 12.60 0.17
N TRP A 169 23.70 11.41 0.64
CA TRP A 169 24.66 10.47 1.22
C TRP A 169 24.77 9.26 0.30
N ALA A 170 25.99 8.78 0.03
CA ALA A 170 26.20 7.54 -0.72
C ALA A 170 27.31 6.69 -0.11
N ASP A 171 27.01 5.43 0.20
CA ASP A 171 27.98 4.40 0.55
C ASP A 171 28.12 3.36 -0.59
N SER A 172 29.35 3.06 -0.97
CA SER A 172 29.69 2.08 -2.00
C SER A 172 29.70 0.62 -1.51
N SER A 173 29.42 0.37 -0.23
CA SER A 173 29.30 -0.99 0.32
C SER A 173 28.12 -1.74 -0.29
N TYR A 174 28.18 -3.08 -0.29
CA TYR A 174 27.05 -3.92 -0.72
C TYR A 174 25.79 -3.65 0.13
N HIS A 175 25.98 -3.50 1.45
CA HIS A 175 24.92 -3.07 2.38
C HIS A 175 24.99 -1.56 2.65
N GLY A 176 25.57 -0.81 1.71
CA GLY A 176 25.68 0.64 1.77
C GLY A 176 24.38 1.28 1.31
N GLU A 177 24.05 2.42 1.91
CA GLU A 177 22.85 3.17 1.58
C GLU A 177 23.18 4.40 0.73
N ARG A 178 22.29 4.70 -0.21
CA ARG A 178 22.20 5.98 -0.92
C ARG A 178 20.96 6.70 -0.43
N LEU A 179 21.15 7.77 0.33
CA LEU A 179 20.07 8.53 0.95
C LEU A 179 20.03 9.95 0.41
N SER A 180 18.86 10.39 -0.06
CA SER A 180 18.60 11.77 -0.48
C SER A 180 17.44 12.33 0.33
N GLY A 181 17.63 13.49 0.97
CA GLY A 181 16.55 14.14 1.71
C GLY A 181 17.04 15.17 2.71
N ASN A 182 16.19 15.50 3.68
CA ASN A 182 16.54 16.45 4.73
C ASN A 182 17.31 15.81 5.88
N TRP A 183 18.23 16.59 6.43
CA TRP A 183 19.07 16.24 7.56
C TRP A 183 18.90 17.28 8.67
N GLN A 184 18.84 16.81 9.90
CA GLN A 184 18.84 17.64 11.10
C GLN A 184 19.88 17.10 12.07
N ASN A 185 20.96 17.87 12.25
CA ASN A 185 22.04 17.57 13.21
C ASN A 185 22.60 16.16 13.02
N GLY A 186 22.95 15.82 11.78
CA GLY A 186 23.50 14.51 11.42
C GLY A 186 22.49 13.37 11.26
N THR A 187 21.21 13.59 11.57
CA THR A 187 20.16 12.57 11.44
C THR A 187 19.26 12.87 10.24
N PRO A 188 18.97 11.91 9.35
CA PRO A 188 17.98 12.11 8.30
C PRO A 188 16.58 12.26 8.90
N VAL A 189 15.82 13.25 8.42
CA VAL A 189 14.45 13.53 8.85
C VAL A 189 13.58 13.59 7.60
N GLY A 190 12.43 12.91 7.64
CA GLY A 190 11.48 12.91 6.52
C GLY A 190 11.17 14.33 6.02
N PRO A 191 10.92 14.56 4.73
CA PRO A 191 10.91 13.56 3.67
C PRO A 191 12.32 13.17 3.21
N PHE A 192 12.53 11.87 2.96
CA PHE A 192 13.77 11.35 2.35
C PHE A 192 13.50 10.04 1.60
N ARG A 193 14.45 9.66 0.75
CA ARG A 193 14.50 8.34 0.10
C ARG A 193 15.84 7.69 0.38
N SER A 194 15.83 6.39 0.66
CA SER A 194 17.03 5.59 0.88
C SER A 194 17.01 4.34 -0.01
N PHE A 195 18.14 3.99 -0.57
CA PHE A 195 18.31 2.81 -1.42
C PHE A 195 19.56 2.03 -1.01
N GLU A 196 19.39 0.74 -0.67
CA GLU A 196 20.49 -0.18 -0.38
C GLU A 196 21.09 -0.72 -1.69
N HIS A 197 22.41 -0.56 -1.86
CA HIS A 197 23.09 -0.83 -3.12
C HIS A 197 23.00 -2.28 -3.61
N GLY A 198 23.16 -3.26 -2.71
CA GLY A 198 23.31 -4.67 -3.08
C GLY A 198 22.02 -5.47 -3.13
N SER A 199 21.05 -5.17 -2.27
CA SER A 199 19.78 -5.91 -2.17
C SER A 199 18.67 -5.31 -3.03
N GLY A 200 18.81 -4.05 -3.47
CA GLY A 200 17.76 -3.30 -4.13
C GLY A 200 16.65 -2.80 -3.20
N TYR A 201 16.84 -2.87 -1.87
CA TYR A 201 15.86 -2.40 -0.90
C TYR A 201 15.72 -0.88 -0.99
N CYS A 202 14.49 -0.41 -1.14
CA CYS A 202 14.18 1.01 -1.24
C CYS A 202 13.21 1.41 -0.14
N PHE A 203 13.53 2.51 0.54
CA PHE A 203 12.75 3.09 1.62
C PHE A 203 12.40 4.53 1.28
N VAL A 204 11.18 4.92 1.60
CA VAL A 204 10.70 6.29 1.43
C VAL A 204 10.08 6.73 2.73
N ASN A 205 10.51 7.89 3.21
CA ASN A 205 9.94 8.55 4.36
C ASN A 205 9.18 9.79 3.90
N ILE A 206 7.91 9.91 4.28
CA ILE A 206 7.03 11.04 3.92
C ILE A 206 6.36 11.63 5.15
N ARG A 207 5.96 12.91 5.07
CA ARG A 207 5.19 13.58 6.13
C ARG A 207 3.70 13.52 5.84
N ILE A 208 2.92 13.22 6.87
CA ILE A 208 1.46 13.16 6.82
C ILE A 208 0.89 13.98 7.97
N ALA A 209 -0.04 14.88 7.64
CA ALA A 209 -0.80 15.61 8.64
C ALA A 209 -2.01 14.78 9.09
N TYR A 210 -2.42 14.95 10.33
CA TYR A 210 -3.65 14.34 10.83
C TYR A 210 -4.45 15.32 11.67
N CYS A 211 -5.75 15.09 11.69
CA CYS A 211 -6.70 15.76 12.58
C CYS A 211 -7.52 14.68 13.27
N THR A 212 -7.75 14.83 14.58
CA THR A 212 -8.53 13.86 15.34
C THR A 212 -9.48 14.52 16.32
N ASN A 213 -10.66 13.90 16.47
CA ASN A 213 -11.65 14.25 17.49
C ASN A 213 -11.80 13.13 18.54
N ARG A 214 -10.82 12.24 18.66
CA ARG A 214 -10.88 11.07 19.53
C ARG A 214 -10.35 11.32 20.94
N ALA A 215 -10.80 10.52 21.91
CA ALA A 215 -10.44 10.66 23.31
C ALA A 215 -9.18 9.88 23.73
N GLU A 216 -8.56 9.07 22.86
CA GLU A 216 -7.40 8.28 23.25
C GLU A 216 -6.19 9.13 23.64
N ASN A 217 -5.48 8.69 24.69
CA ASN A 217 -4.29 9.37 25.19
C ASN A 217 -3.03 9.13 24.33
N SER A 218 -3.07 8.15 23.43
CA SER A 218 -1.95 7.79 22.54
C SER A 218 -2.46 7.61 21.12
N THR A 219 -1.63 7.96 20.14
CA THR A 219 -1.91 7.89 18.70
C THR A 219 -2.01 6.46 18.17
N SER A 220 -1.35 5.51 18.83
CA SER A 220 -1.37 4.08 18.52
C SER A 220 -2.48 3.32 19.25
N ALA A 221 -3.09 3.91 20.28
CA ALA A 221 -4.09 3.24 21.10
C ALA A 221 -5.47 3.26 20.43
N ILE A 222 -6.27 2.26 20.77
CA ILE A 222 -7.68 2.16 20.38
C ILE A 222 -8.46 1.87 21.67
N GLN A 223 -9.36 2.77 22.05
CA GLN A 223 -10.29 2.49 23.13
C GLN A 223 -11.34 1.50 22.64
N PHE A 224 -11.66 0.51 23.49
CA PHE A 224 -12.69 -0.47 23.16
C PHE A 224 -14.03 0.22 22.87
N PHE A 225 -14.48 1.10 23.77
CA PHE A 225 -15.65 1.93 23.55
C PHE A 225 -15.24 3.28 22.93
N PRO A 226 -15.77 3.63 21.76
CA PRO A 226 -15.43 4.88 21.10
C PRO A 226 -15.95 6.08 21.89
N LYS A 227 -15.09 7.10 22.05
CA LYS A 227 -15.42 8.34 22.73
C LYS A 227 -14.75 9.52 22.04
N HIS A 228 -15.48 10.64 21.93
CA HIS A 228 -14.90 11.89 21.47
C HIS A 228 -14.03 12.54 22.54
N SER A 229 -12.99 13.25 22.10
CA SER A 229 -12.17 14.08 22.96
C SER A 229 -13.03 15.09 23.74
N GLN A 230 -12.64 15.44 24.95
CA GLN A 230 -13.22 16.60 25.63
C GLN A 230 -12.63 17.91 25.10
N ARG A 231 -11.43 17.85 24.50
CA ARG A 231 -10.80 18.99 23.83
C ARG A 231 -11.41 19.14 22.43
N SER A 232 -11.23 20.32 21.83
CA SER A 232 -11.52 20.55 20.41
C SER A 232 -10.64 19.65 19.52
N LEU A 233 -10.83 19.72 18.20
CA LEU A 233 -9.99 19.04 17.22
C LEU A 233 -8.49 19.19 17.54
N GLN A 234 -7.79 18.06 17.56
CA GLN A 234 -6.35 18.00 17.75
C GLN A 234 -5.68 17.75 16.42
N TRP A 235 -4.62 18.49 16.14
CA TRP A 235 -3.87 18.39 14.90
C TRP A 235 -2.43 17.98 15.17
N GLY A 236 -1.82 17.34 14.18
CA GLY A 236 -0.41 17.00 14.23
C GLY A 236 0.15 16.61 12.87
N VAL A 237 1.47 16.44 12.83
CA VAL A 237 2.22 15.94 11.67
C VAL A 237 3.12 14.82 12.12
N ALA A 238 3.09 13.71 11.38
CA ALA A 238 3.97 12.58 11.59
C ALA A 238 4.76 12.28 10.31
N SER A 239 5.98 11.77 10.47
CA SER A 239 6.73 11.14 9.40
C SER A 239 6.46 9.64 9.41
N VAL A 240 6.27 9.05 8.24
CA VAL A 240 6.11 7.60 8.07
C VAL A 240 7.15 7.07 7.10
N GLU A 241 7.89 6.05 7.53
CA GLU A 241 8.87 5.35 6.71
C GLU A 241 8.26 4.07 6.15
N CYS A 242 8.40 3.85 4.84
CA CYS A 242 7.76 2.78 4.10
C CYS A 242 8.77 2.00 3.26
N SER A 243 8.60 0.68 3.16
CA SER A 243 9.30 -0.15 2.16
C SER A 243 8.64 0.00 0.80
N VAL A 244 9.41 0.30 -0.24
CA VAL A 244 8.90 0.54 -1.61
C VAL A 244 9.37 -0.53 -2.59
N SER A 245 10.59 -1.02 -2.44
CA SER A 245 11.15 -2.07 -3.29
C SER A 245 11.95 -3.08 -2.48
N GLY A 246 12.06 -4.29 -3.01
CA GLY A 246 12.76 -5.40 -2.38
C GLY A 246 11.94 -6.11 -1.31
N GLY A 247 12.56 -6.42 -0.18
CA GLY A 247 11.91 -7.11 0.93
C GLY A 247 11.08 -6.14 1.77
N PHE A 248 9.83 -6.48 2.04
CA PHE A 248 8.97 -5.73 2.95
C PHE A 248 9.28 -6.11 4.40
N PHE A 249 9.73 -5.15 5.18
CA PHE A 249 10.11 -5.37 6.58
C PHE A 249 8.89 -5.35 7.49
N LYS A 250 8.84 -6.26 8.46
CA LYS A 250 7.71 -6.36 9.40
C LYS A 250 7.53 -5.14 10.30
N PHE A 251 8.60 -4.40 10.55
CA PHE A 251 8.57 -3.19 11.38
C PHE A 251 8.19 -1.93 10.58
N LEU A 252 8.12 -2.03 9.25
CA LEU A 252 7.65 -0.94 8.38
C LEU A 252 6.22 -1.26 7.87
N PRO A 253 5.35 -0.26 7.70
CA PRO A 253 5.62 1.17 7.90
C PRO A 253 5.76 1.60 9.37
N GLU A 254 6.70 2.49 9.65
CA GLU A 254 6.95 3.04 11.00
C GLU A 254 6.53 4.52 11.06
N VAL A 255 5.65 4.87 12.01
CA VAL A 255 5.20 6.26 12.26
C VAL A 255 6.04 6.87 13.37
N LYS A 256 6.58 8.07 13.10
CA LYS A 256 7.23 8.93 14.08
C LYS A 256 6.56 10.30 14.08
N HIS A 257 5.93 10.66 15.19
CA HIS A 257 5.28 11.97 15.35
C HIS A 257 6.32 13.08 15.45
N LEU A 258 6.17 14.12 14.61
CA LEU A 258 7.03 15.30 14.61
C LEU A 258 6.49 16.40 15.52
N THR A 259 5.21 16.31 15.89
CA THR A 259 4.50 17.28 16.71
C THR A 259 3.95 16.59 17.97
N PRO A 260 3.85 17.29 19.10
CA PRO A 260 3.34 16.70 20.33
C PRO A 260 1.85 16.36 20.21
N TYR A 261 1.44 15.29 20.89
CA TYR A 261 0.05 14.81 20.93
C TYR A 261 -0.54 14.95 22.33
N ASN A 262 -1.78 15.42 22.40
CA ASN A 262 -2.56 15.57 23.63
C ASN A 262 -1.89 16.43 24.75
N THR A 263 -1.01 17.36 24.39
CA THR A 263 -0.40 18.37 25.27
C THR A 263 -0.97 19.77 25.00
N SER A 264 -0.60 20.78 25.79
CA SER A 264 -0.96 22.19 25.53
C SER A 264 -0.32 22.76 24.25
N GLU A 265 0.69 22.09 23.71
CA GLU A 265 1.44 22.50 22.52
C GLU A 265 0.93 21.81 21.24
N THR A 266 -0.17 21.07 21.30
CA THR A 266 -0.78 20.44 20.11
C THR A 266 -1.17 21.49 19.09
N MET A 267 -0.98 21.17 17.81
CA MET A 267 -1.41 22.06 16.73
C MET A 267 -2.93 22.21 16.71
N THR A 268 -3.39 23.38 16.26
CA THR A 268 -4.79 23.78 16.32
C THR A 268 -5.45 23.94 14.94
N SER A 269 -4.68 23.96 13.85
CA SER A 269 -5.19 24.21 12.50
C SER A 269 -4.37 23.55 11.40
N ALA A 270 -4.96 23.44 10.21
CA ALA A 270 -4.26 22.95 9.03
C ALA A 270 -3.12 23.87 8.59
N ALA A 271 -3.26 25.18 8.79
CA ALA A 271 -2.21 26.16 8.50
C ALA A 271 -0.97 25.94 9.37
N ALA A 272 -1.16 25.59 10.66
CA ALA A 272 -0.06 25.22 11.53
C ALA A 272 0.62 23.92 11.05
N CYS A 273 -0.17 22.90 10.70
CA CYS A 273 0.35 21.66 10.12
C CYS A 273 1.13 21.91 8.82
N LEU A 274 0.68 22.82 7.96
CA LEU A 274 1.31 23.10 6.66
C LEU A 274 2.77 23.51 6.78
N THR A 275 3.13 24.25 7.84
CA THR A 275 4.53 24.70 8.09
C THR A 275 5.48 23.54 8.37
N VAL A 276 4.98 22.45 8.96
CA VAL A 276 5.76 21.24 9.25
C VAL A 276 5.57 20.19 8.16
N LEU A 277 4.44 20.17 7.47
CA LEU A 277 4.18 19.25 6.37
C LEU A 277 5.09 19.56 5.19
N ARG A 278 5.27 20.86 4.88
CA ARG A 278 6.16 21.32 3.82
C ARG A 278 7.61 21.37 4.26
N THR A 279 8.49 21.06 3.34
CA THR A 279 9.93 21.23 3.52
C THR A 279 10.57 21.84 2.29
N ALA A 280 11.80 22.34 2.41
CA ALA A 280 12.55 22.88 1.27
C ALA A 280 12.71 21.89 0.11
N VAL A 281 12.54 20.58 0.36
CA VAL A 281 12.58 19.52 -0.66
C VAL A 281 11.40 19.60 -1.63
N ASP A 282 10.26 20.16 -1.21
CA ASP A 282 9.07 20.25 -2.06
C ASP A 282 9.29 21.19 -3.26
N CYS A 283 10.26 22.10 -3.16
CA CYS A 283 10.69 23.03 -4.21
C CYS A 283 11.79 22.48 -5.12
N VAL A 284 12.30 21.27 -4.83
CA VAL A 284 13.40 20.64 -5.56
C VAL A 284 12.81 19.65 -6.55
N VAL A 285 12.82 20.00 -7.84
CA VAL A 285 12.36 19.11 -8.92
C VAL A 285 13.59 18.42 -9.52
N PHE A 286 13.57 17.09 -9.55
CA PHE A 286 14.54 16.33 -10.32
C PHE A 286 14.14 16.39 -11.80
N GLN A 287 14.91 17.10 -12.60
CA GLN A 287 14.78 17.01 -14.05
C GLN A 287 15.63 15.82 -14.51
N GLU A 288 15.00 14.81 -15.11
CA GLU A 288 15.74 13.86 -15.95
C GLU A 288 16.43 14.66 -17.06
N PRO A 289 17.65 14.29 -17.47
CA PRO A 289 18.30 14.97 -18.59
C PRO A 289 17.38 14.84 -19.80
N ALA A 290 16.80 15.96 -20.24
CA ALA A 290 16.15 16.01 -21.53
C ALA A 290 17.20 15.62 -22.57
N GLU A 291 16.86 14.67 -23.46
CA GLU A 291 17.72 14.22 -24.57
C GLU A 291 18.14 15.36 -25.53
N GLU A 292 17.64 16.58 -25.33
CA GLU A 292 17.87 17.74 -26.19
C GLU A 292 18.33 18.98 -25.39
N SER A 293 19.42 18.89 -24.65
CA SER A 293 20.15 20.09 -24.23
C SER A 293 21.51 20.15 -24.93
N PRO A 294 21.88 21.27 -25.58
CA PRO A 294 23.15 21.38 -26.28
C PRO A 294 24.30 21.23 -25.28
N PRO A 295 25.44 20.64 -25.69
CA PRO A 295 26.56 20.42 -24.80
C PRO A 295 27.03 21.77 -24.24
N ALA A 296 27.17 21.83 -22.91
CA ALA A 296 27.69 22.98 -22.20
C ALA A 296 29.19 23.15 -22.48
N ASN A 297 29.54 23.58 -23.70
CA ASN A 297 30.89 23.96 -24.11
C ASN A 297 31.22 25.36 -23.57
N GLN A 298 31.24 25.59 -22.26
CA GLN A 298 31.75 26.84 -21.67
C GLN A 298 32.50 26.67 -20.34
N LEU A 299 33.10 25.49 -20.09
CA LEU A 299 34.01 25.29 -18.95
C LEU A 299 35.26 24.46 -19.30
N GLU A 300 35.62 24.35 -20.58
CA GLU A 300 36.82 23.63 -21.04
C GLU A 300 38.13 24.45 -20.94
N GLY A 301 38.10 25.65 -20.37
CA GLY A 301 39.29 26.50 -20.27
C GLY A 301 40.39 26.02 -19.31
N ASN A 302 40.12 25.08 -18.40
CA ASN A 302 41.03 24.76 -17.30
C ASN A 302 41.44 23.27 -17.16
N ILE A 303 41.09 22.40 -18.12
CA ILE A 303 41.40 20.94 -18.03
C ILE A 303 42.63 20.55 -18.88
N SER A 304 43.18 21.47 -19.68
CA SER A 304 44.34 21.22 -20.54
C SER A 304 45.67 21.08 -19.79
N SER A 305 45.72 21.39 -18.48
CA SER A 305 46.95 21.35 -17.67
C SER A 305 47.11 20.10 -16.78
N MET A 306 46.24 19.09 -16.88
CA MET A 306 46.36 17.87 -16.08
C MET A 306 47.07 16.72 -16.82
N PRO A 307 47.95 15.95 -16.14
CA PRO A 307 48.70 14.84 -16.74
C PRO A 307 47.79 13.69 -17.20
N ASP A 308 48.13 13.08 -18.34
CA ASP A 308 47.25 12.19 -19.12
C ASP A 308 46.74 10.94 -18.37
N HIS A 309 47.39 10.50 -17.30
CA HIS A 309 46.95 9.37 -16.48
C HIS A 309 45.68 9.68 -15.64
N ILE A 310 45.33 10.95 -15.45
CA ILE A 310 44.09 11.38 -14.77
C ILE A 310 42.91 11.43 -15.75
N LYS A 311 43.16 11.75 -17.02
CA LYS A 311 42.14 11.80 -18.09
C LYS A 311 41.53 10.42 -18.36
N THR A 312 42.29 9.34 -18.19
CA THR A 312 41.80 7.96 -18.41
C THR A 312 40.90 7.46 -17.28
N PHE A 313 40.95 8.07 -16.08
CA PHE A 313 40.13 7.67 -14.93
C PHE A 313 38.85 8.50 -14.75
N SER A 314 38.75 9.70 -15.34
CA SER A 314 37.50 10.49 -15.32
C SER A 314 36.43 9.90 -16.25
N HIS A 315 36.82 9.12 -17.26
CA HIS A 315 35.89 8.50 -18.21
C HIS A 315 35.19 7.23 -17.69
N LEU A 316 35.58 6.67 -16.53
CA LEU A 316 35.07 5.36 -16.07
C LEU A 316 33.95 5.42 -15.01
N HIS A 317 33.59 6.60 -14.51
CA HIS A 317 32.41 6.80 -13.67
C HIS A 317 31.82 8.18 -13.95
N HIS A 318 31.20 8.33 -15.13
CA HIS A 318 30.65 9.60 -15.57
C HIS A 318 29.53 10.09 -14.63
N GLU A 319 29.65 11.35 -14.24
CA GLU A 319 28.72 12.20 -13.47
C GLU A 319 27.29 12.31 -14.07
N ASN A 320 27.00 11.60 -15.16
CA ASN A 320 25.72 11.63 -15.89
C ASN A 320 24.57 10.94 -15.14
N SER A 321 24.83 10.38 -13.95
CA SER A 321 23.83 9.72 -13.10
C SER A 321 23.52 10.50 -11.82
N ILE A 322 24.11 11.68 -11.63
CA ILE A 322 23.75 12.59 -10.54
C ILE A 322 22.62 13.49 -11.06
N PRO A 323 21.41 13.41 -10.50
CA PRO A 323 20.31 14.30 -10.88
C PRO A 323 20.75 15.76 -10.69
N ARG A 324 20.55 16.62 -11.71
CA ARG A 324 20.79 18.06 -11.56
C ARG A 324 19.71 18.65 -10.67
N LEU A 325 20.12 19.16 -9.51
CA LEU A 325 19.27 19.91 -8.60
C LEU A 325 19.08 21.32 -9.16
N ILE A 326 17.92 21.61 -9.75
CA ILE A 326 17.51 22.98 -10.03
C ILE A 326 16.59 23.39 -8.88
N SER A 327 17.05 24.31 -8.04
CA SER A 327 16.14 25.05 -7.17
C SER A 327 15.26 25.92 -8.07
N GLN A 328 13.96 25.70 -8.10
CA GLN A 328 13.08 26.78 -8.55
C GLN A 328 13.26 27.94 -7.56
N PRO A 329 13.63 29.16 -8.02
CA PRO A 329 13.84 30.27 -7.11
C PRO A 329 12.55 30.56 -6.35
N TYR A 330 12.59 30.38 -5.02
CA TYR A 330 11.63 31.01 -4.12
C TYR A 330 12.06 32.46 -3.98
N SER A 331 11.82 33.29 -5.00
CA SER A 331 12.03 34.73 -4.89
C SER A 331 10.82 35.33 -4.18
N GLY A 332 11.00 35.64 -2.90
CA GLY A 332 10.17 36.61 -2.17
C GLY A 332 10.34 38.06 -2.67
N GLU A 333 10.96 38.28 -3.83
CA GLU A 333 11.30 39.61 -4.39
C GLU A 333 10.98 39.73 -5.89
N TYR A 334 9.96 39.03 -6.38
CA TYR A 334 9.40 39.32 -7.71
C TYR A 334 7.93 39.76 -7.60
N GLU A 335 7.68 40.76 -6.74
CA GLU A 335 6.43 41.53 -6.69
C GLU A 335 6.47 42.66 -7.73
N SER A 336 6.38 42.36 -9.03
CA SER A 336 6.08 43.40 -10.04
C SER A 336 5.76 42.85 -11.45
N SER A 337 4.99 41.78 -11.57
CA SER A 337 4.34 41.52 -12.87
C SER A 337 3.00 40.82 -12.72
N THR A 338 1.98 41.48 -13.28
CA THR A 338 0.56 41.11 -13.28
C THR A 338 0.28 39.72 -13.87
N GLU A 339 1.26 39.11 -14.56
CA GLU A 339 1.20 37.75 -15.12
C GLU A 339 1.38 36.61 -14.08
N SER A 340 1.89 36.90 -12.89
CA SER A 340 2.17 35.89 -11.85
C SER A 340 0.96 35.56 -10.95
N ARG A 341 -0.15 36.28 -11.10
CA ARG A 341 -1.39 36.03 -10.34
C ARG A 341 -2.23 34.92 -10.98
N THR A 342 -2.15 34.75 -12.30
CA THR A 342 -2.90 33.74 -13.08
C THR A 342 -2.30 32.34 -12.90
N THR A 343 -0.98 32.21 -12.82
CA THR A 343 -0.30 30.91 -12.59
C THR A 343 -0.48 30.38 -11.17
N ARG A 344 -0.56 31.24 -10.14
CA ARG A 344 -0.87 30.82 -8.75
C ARG A 344 -2.30 30.29 -8.57
N ILE A 345 -3.25 30.74 -9.39
CA ILE A 345 -4.65 30.30 -9.35
C ILE A 345 -4.80 28.91 -9.99
N GLU A 346 -3.95 28.55 -10.95
CA GLU A 346 -3.93 27.21 -11.56
C GLU A 346 -3.17 26.16 -10.72
N SER A 347 -2.16 26.58 -9.93
CA SER A 347 -1.32 25.71 -9.08
C SER A 347 -1.64 25.79 -7.57
N GLY A 348 -2.92 25.85 -7.19
CA GLY A 348 -3.30 25.89 -5.77
C GLY A 348 -2.93 24.63 -4.98
N ASN A 349 -2.81 24.76 -3.65
CA ASN A 349 -2.51 23.62 -2.78
C ASN A 349 -3.64 22.58 -2.86
N GLU A 350 -3.26 21.31 -3.00
CA GLU A 350 -4.21 20.21 -3.10
C GLU A 350 -4.12 19.31 -1.87
N ALA A 351 -5.26 18.95 -1.28
CA ALA A 351 -5.32 18.04 -0.14
C ALA A 351 -5.80 16.66 -0.57
N LEU A 352 -5.17 15.60 -0.07
CA LEU A 352 -5.67 14.24 -0.13
C LEU A 352 -6.03 13.77 1.28
N ILE A 353 -7.32 13.54 1.52
CA ILE A 353 -7.86 13.20 2.84
C ILE A 353 -8.22 11.72 2.87
N LEU A 354 -7.62 10.96 3.78
CA LEU A 354 -8.04 9.59 4.12
C LEU A 354 -9.02 9.62 5.30
N LEU A 355 -10.20 9.03 5.09
CA LEU A 355 -11.14 8.64 6.15
C LEU A 355 -10.94 7.14 6.42
N HIS A 356 -10.23 6.80 7.49
CA HIS A 356 -9.88 5.39 7.79
C HIS A 356 -11.10 4.58 8.25
N GLY A 357 -10.99 3.24 8.16
CA GLY A 357 -12.04 2.31 8.58
C GLY A 357 -12.20 2.10 10.09
N TYR A 358 -13.05 1.13 10.44
CA TYR A 358 -13.32 0.67 11.80
C TYR A 358 -12.09 0.00 12.45
N ASN A 359 -11.98 0.04 13.77
CA ASN A 359 -10.87 -0.57 14.54
C ASN A 359 -9.47 -0.14 14.07
N CYS A 360 -9.28 1.17 13.87
CA CYS A 360 -8.04 1.76 13.38
C CYS A 360 -7.53 2.84 14.34
N SER A 361 -6.24 2.82 14.69
CA SER A 361 -5.57 3.93 15.40
C SER A 361 -5.20 5.06 14.42
N ILE A 362 -4.77 6.21 14.95
CA ILE A 362 -4.27 7.32 14.13
C ILE A 362 -3.05 6.84 13.33
N ASP A 363 -2.12 6.15 14.00
CA ASP A 363 -0.90 5.62 13.40
C ASP A 363 -1.21 4.59 12.30
N TYR A 364 -2.26 3.79 12.47
CA TYR A 364 -2.70 2.86 11.43
C TYR A 364 -3.17 3.61 10.17
N GLY A 365 -3.98 4.66 10.33
CA GLY A 365 -4.41 5.50 9.20
C GLY A 365 -3.23 6.16 8.48
N ILE A 366 -2.29 6.72 9.24
CA ILE A 366 -1.05 7.32 8.72
C ILE A 366 -0.21 6.28 7.97
N ASN A 367 -0.07 5.07 8.51
CA ASN A 367 0.65 3.98 7.85
C ASN A 367 0.06 3.60 6.49
N ARG A 368 -1.28 3.52 6.40
CA ARG A 368 -1.96 3.13 5.15
C ARG A 368 -1.83 4.20 4.09
N LEU A 369 -2.07 5.47 4.45
CA LEU A 369 -1.86 6.58 3.54
C LEU A 369 -0.38 6.74 3.16
N GLY A 370 0.51 6.53 4.14
CA GLY A 370 1.97 6.48 4.02
C GLY A 370 2.44 5.57 2.90
N GLN A 371 2.07 4.30 3.04
CA GLN A 371 2.48 3.27 2.10
C GLN A 371 1.90 3.49 0.70
N LEU A 372 0.65 3.95 0.59
CA LEU A 372 0.02 4.31 -0.69
C LEU A 372 0.84 5.38 -1.42
N LEU A 373 1.19 6.46 -0.72
CA LEU A 373 1.92 7.58 -1.29
C LEU A 373 3.37 7.24 -1.63
N ALA A 374 4.01 6.42 -0.79
CA ALA A 374 5.38 5.95 -0.99
C ALA A 374 5.50 5.07 -2.24
N LEU A 375 4.56 4.14 -2.46
CA LEU A 375 4.51 3.31 -3.66
C LEU A 375 4.03 4.09 -4.89
N GLY A 376 3.04 4.97 -4.72
CA GLY A 376 2.42 5.72 -5.82
C GLY A 376 3.22 6.94 -6.28
N ASN A 377 4.30 7.34 -5.59
CA ASN A 377 5.13 8.49 -5.99
C ASN A 377 4.30 9.74 -6.35
N PHE A 378 3.50 10.21 -5.39
CA PHE A 378 2.60 11.34 -5.58
C PHE A 378 3.36 12.67 -5.70
N PRO A 379 2.86 13.64 -6.49
CA PRO A 379 3.46 14.98 -6.58
C PRO A 379 3.50 15.72 -5.24
N SER A 380 4.52 16.56 -5.03
CA SER A 380 4.73 17.32 -3.79
C SER A 380 3.64 18.36 -3.48
N HIS A 381 2.89 18.82 -4.49
CA HIS A 381 1.78 19.76 -4.30
C HIS A 381 0.51 19.11 -3.72
N ILE A 382 0.44 17.76 -3.70
CA ILE A 382 -0.66 17.01 -3.09
C ILE A 382 -0.26 16.65 -1.66
N HIS A 383 -0.87 17.33 -0.70
CA HIS A 383 -0.58 17.18 0.70
C HIS A 383 -1.50 16.14 1.36
N PRO A 384 -0.96 15.15 2.06
CA PRO A 384 -1.74 14.07 2.66
C PRO A 384 -2.24 14.40 4.07
N PHE A 385 -3.53 14.11 4.30
CA PHE A 385 -4.22 14.27 5.57
C PHE A 385 -4.95 13.00 5.98
N VAL A 386 -4.93 12.68 7.26
CA VAL A 386 -5.80 11.66 7.86
C VAL A 386 -6.77 12.33 8.81
N PHE A 387 -8.07 12.16 8.59
CA PHE A 387 -9.08 12.53 9.59
C PHE A 387 -9.43 11.29 10.43
N SER A 388 -9.03 11.30 11.70
CA SER A 388 -9.21 10.17 12.61
C SER A 388 -10.37 10.37 13.57
N TRP A 389 -11.36 9.51 13.44
CA TRP A 389 -12.61 9.50 14.20
C TRP A 389 -12.65 8.33 15.20
N PRO A 390 -13.55 8.34 16.22
CA PRO A 390 -13.57 7.32 17.27
C PRO A 390 -14.01 5.96 16.73
N SER A 391 -13.05 5.14 16.30
CA SER A 391 -13.33 3.89 15.58
C SER A 391 -13.73 2.71 16.44
N GLY A 392 -13.55 2.79 17.76
CA GLY A 392 -13.79 1.68 18.69
C GLY A 392 -12.85 0.49 18.47
N GLY A 393 -12.88 -0.47 19.40
CA GLY A 393 -12.20 -1.76 19.26
C GLY A 393 -13.09 -2.80 18.57
N VAL A 394 -12.52 -3.95 18.21
CA VAL A 394 -13.13 -5.03 17.37
C VAL A 394 -14.60 -5.39 17.63
N LEU A 395 -15.12 -5.26 18.85
CA LEU A 395 -16.51 -5.63 19.21
C LEU A 395 -17.47 -4.43 19.40
N ALA A 396 -17.01 -3.20 19.22
CA ALA A 396 -17.80 -1.99 19.43
C ALA A 396 -18.39 -1.43 18.12
N TYR A 397 -18.79 -2.31 17.19
CA TYR A 397 -19.21 -1.92 15.83
C TYR A 397 -20.36 -0.91 15.84
N PHE A 398 -21.44 -1.20 16.57
CA PHE A 398 -22.60 -0.31 16.62
C PHE A 398 -22.30 1.01 17.33
N GLN A 399 -21.47 0.99 18.38
CA GLN A 399 -21.01 2.21 19.04
C GLN A 399 -20.10 3.02 18.12
N ALA A 400 -19.25 2.39 17.33
CA ALA A 400 -18.40 3.07 16.35
C ALA A 400 -19.22 3.67 15.22
N LYS A 401 -20.26 2.97 14.76
CA LYS A 401 -21.23 3.50 13.79
C LYS A 401 -21.97 4.72 14.37
N THR A 402 -22.59 4.59 15.54
CA THR A 402 -23.47 5.63 16.12
C THR A 402 -22.70 6.81 16.73
N ILE A 403 -21.67 6.56 17.53
CA ILE A 403 -20.85 7.60 18.18
C ILE A 403 -19.75 8.05 17.24
N GLY A 404 -19.05 7.12 16.60
CA GLY A 404 -17.87 7.42 15.78
C GLY A 404 -18.23 8.14 14.49
N THR A 405 -19.06 7.54 13.62
CA THR A 405 -19.29 8.08 12.27
C THR A 405 -20.61 8.82 12.09
N GLU A 406 -21.72 8.36 12.65
CA GLU A 406 -23.07 8.92 12.41
C GLU A 406 -23.45 9.98 13.45
N SER A 407 -22.56 10.28 14.39
CA SER A 407 -22.82 11.32 15.37
C SER A 407 -22.77 12.71 14.74
N THR A 408 -23.71 13.56 15.18
CA THR A 408 -23.73 14.97 14.77
C THR A 408 -22.44 15.69 15.13
N ARG A 409 -21.80 15.30 16.23
CA ARG A 409 -20.51 15.83 16.65
C ARG A 409 -19.41 15.55 15.62
N THR A 410 -19.28 14.30 15.15
CA THR A 410 -18.29 13.97 14.12
C THR A 410 -18.54 14.74 12.82
N ALA A 411 -19.80 14.95 12.43
CA ALA A 411 -20.14 15.73 11.24
C ALA A 411 -19.62 17.19 11.33
N TYR A 412 -19.87 17.88 12.45
CA TYR A 412 -19.37 19.24 12.68
C TYR A 412 -17.85 19.31 12.84
N ASP A 413 -17.25 18.31 13.48
CA ASP A 413 -15.79 18.19 13.61
C ASP A 413 -15.14 18.02 12.23
N PHE A 414 -15.71 17.18 11.37
CA PHE A 414 -15.24 16.99 10.00
C PHE A 414 -15.44 18.25 9.14
N GLN A 415 -16.58 18.94 9.29
CA GLN A 415 -16.81 20.24 8.67
C GLN A 415 -15.74 21.27 9.09
N THR A 416 -15.41 21.32 10.38
CA THR A 416 -14.40 22.24 10.92
C THR A 416 -13.01 21.91 10.39
N PHE A 417 -12.69 20.62 10.27
CA PHE A 417 -11.47 20.14 9.63
C PHE A 417 -11.36 20.63 8.17
N LEU A 418 -12.42 20.44 7.37
CA LEU A 418 -12.45 20.90 5.98
C LEU A 418 -12.35 22.43 5.87
N ARG A 419 -13.09 23.19 6.70
CA ARG A 419 -12.98 24.66 6.75
C ARG A 419 -11.57 25.14 7.09
N SER A 420 -10.88 24.43 7.98
CA SER A 420 -9.48 24.70 8.34
C SER A 420 -8.52 24.47 7.16
N LEU A 421 -8.78 23.48 6.29
CA LEU A 421 -8.02 23.30 5.05
C LEU A 421 -8.28 24.46 4.08
N VAL A 422 -9.55 24.83 3.85
CA VAL A 422 -9.86 25.93 2.92
C VAL A 422 -9.27 27.24 3.41
N SER A 423 -9.32 27.53 4.72
CA SER A 423 -8.70 28.72 5.30
C SER A 423 -7.16 28.70 5.26
N ALA A 424 -6.54 27.51 5.22
CA ALA A 424 -5.10 27.35 5.00
C ALA A 424 -4.69 27.51 3.52
N GLY A 425 -5.64 27.79 2.62
CA GLY A 425 -5.37 28.06 1.20
C GLY A 425 -5.42 26.84 0.29
N TYR A 426 -6.03 25.74 0.72
CA TYR A 426 -6.30 24.60 -0.16
C TYR A 426 -7.47 24.88 -1.08
N THR A 427 -7.24 24.78 -2.40
CA THR A 427 -8.26 25.07 -3.42
C THR A 427 -8.87 23.81 -4.02
N LYS A 428 -8.15 22.69 -3.94
CA LYS A 428 -8.57 21.37 -4.43
C LYS A 428 -8.50 20.34 -3.30
N ILE A 429 -9.54 19.53 -3.17
CA ILE A 429 -9.64 18.50 -2.13
C ILE A 429 -10.02 17.17 -2.78
N ASN A 430 -9.34 16.11 -2.37
CA ASN A 430 -9.64 14.73 -2.71
C ASN A 430 -9.99 13.97 -1.44
N ILE A 431 -11.05 13.19 -1.48
CA ILE A 431 -11.49 12.38 -0.34
C ILE A 431 -11.38 10.91 -0.72
N LEU A 432 -10.66 10.15 0.10
CA LEU A 432 -10.54 8.71 0.04
C LEU A 432 -11.23 8.12 1.28
N GLY A 433 -12.45 7.61 1.12
CA GLY A 433 -13.21 6.97 2.18
C GLY A 433 -13.01 5.45 2.19
N HIS A 434 -12.43 4.90 3.25
CA HIS A 434 -12.26 3.45 3.40
C HIS A 434 -13.25 2.87 4.41
N SER A 435 -13.93 1.78 4.05
CA SER A 435 -14.80 1.04 4.97
C SER A 435 -15.81 1.96 5.67
N MET A 436 -15.98 1.82 6.99
CA MET A 436 -16.87 2.65 7.80
C MET A 436 -16.51 4.15 7.77
N GLY A 437 -15.26 4.50 7.46
CA GLY A 437 -14.83 5.90 7.33
C GLY A 437 -15.59 6.67 6.26
N ALA A 438 -16.13 6.00 5.24
CA ALA A 438 -16.99 6.63 4.23
C ALA A 438 -18.25 7.26 4.85
N ARG A 439 -18.78 6.70 5.94
CA ARG A 439 -19.97 7.22 6.65
C ARG A 439 -19.75 8.63 7.21
N VAL A 440 -18.52 9.00 7.56
CA VAL A 440 -18.17 10.36 8.03
C VAL A 440 -18.45 11.42 6.96
N TYR A 441 -18.17 11.10 5.70
CA TYR A 441 -18.50 11.97 4.58
C TYR A 441 -20.02 12.06 4.39
N PHE A 442 -20.72 10.92 4.39
CA PHE A 442 -22.17 10.88 4.15
C PHE A 442 -22.99 11.61 5.21
N ILE A 443 -22.66 11.48 6.51
CA ILE A 443 -23.39 12.21 7.56
C ILE A 443 -23.20 13.74 7.42
N CYS A 444 -22.05 14.19 6.93
CA CYS A 444 -21.75 15.60 6.70
C CYS A 444 -22.55 16.13 5.51
N LEU A 445 -22.65 15.31 4.46
CA LEU A 445 -23.45 15.58 3.26
C LEU A 445 -24.95 15.65 3.58
N GLU A 446 -25.50 14.66 4.28
CA GLU A 446 -26.92 14.58 4.66
C GLU A 446 -27.35 15.75 5.56
N LYS A 447 -26.43 16.30 6.35
CA LYS A 447 -26.68 17.48 7.21
C LYS A 447 -26.53 18.82 6.47
N GLY A 448 -26.20 18.82 5.18
CA GLY A 448 -25.99 20.05 4.41
C GLY A 448 -24.74 20.84 4.83
N LEU A 449 -23.79 20.21 5.54
CA LEU A 449 -22.62 20.92 6.10
C LEU A 449 -21.53 21.23 5.05
N LEU A 450 -21.69 20.72 3.83
CA LEU A 450 -20.71 20.85 2.74
C LEU A 450 -20.94 22.08 1.83
N GLU A 451 -22.12 22.69 1.87
CA GLU A 451 -22.54 23.80 0.98
C GLU A 451 -21.60 25.02 1.07
N ASP A 452 -21.14 25.33 2.29
CA ASP A 452 -20.23 26.45 2.57
C ASP A 452 -18.76 26.13 2.27
N ILE A 453 -18.43 24.86 2.03
CA ILE A 453 -17.05 24.38 1.89
C ILE A 453 -16.72 24.15 0.42
N PHE A 454 -17.62 23.50 -0.31
CA PHE A 454 -17.38 23.06 -1.67
C PHE A 454 -18.22 23.84 -2.67
N TYR A 455 -17.62 24.15 -3.82
CA TYR A 455 -18.41 24.58 -4.96
C TYR A 455 -19.24 23.41 -5.49
N THR A 456 -20.49 23.71 -5.80
CA THR A 456 -21.34 22.83 -6.61
C THR A 456 -20.88 22.83 -8.06
N GLN A 457 -21.22 21.79 -8.80
CA GLN A 457 -20.93 21.66 -10.23
C GLN A 457 -21.62 22.76 -11.05
N SER A 458 -22.78 23.24 -10.60
CA SER A 458 -23.48 24.38 -11.20
C SER A 458 -22.72 25.69 -11.00
N GLU A 459 -22.19 25.94 -9.80
CA GLU A 459 -21.36 27.11 -9.51
C GLU A 459 -20.05 27.10 -10.32
N LEU A 460 -19.42 25.94 -10.50
CA LEU A 460 -18.15 25.81 -11.25
C LEU A 460 -18.30 26.02 -12.77
N ARG A 461 -19.51 25.88 -13.33
CA ARG A 461 -19.77 26.05 -14.78
C ARG A 461 -20.00 27.51 -15.18
N LEU A 462 -20.25 28.38 -14.21
CA LEU A 462 -20.38 29.82 -14.47
C LEU A 462 -18.95 30.38 -14.60
N GLU A 463 -18.59 30.89 -15.79
CA GLU A 463 -17.21 31.24 -16.19
C GLU A 463 -16.54 32.33 -15.36
N ASP A 464 -17.27 32.95 -14.44
CA ASP A 464 -16.77 33.95 -13.50
C ASP A 464 -17.37 33.70 -12.12
N PRO A 465 -16.63 33.15 -11.14
CA PRO A 465 -17.04 33.19 -9.74
C PRO A 465 -16.86 34.63 -9.21
N ILE A 466 -17.58 35.59 -9.79
CA ILE A 466 -17.66 36.96 -9.30
C ILE A 466 -18.40 36.91 -7.96
N CYS A 467 -17.60 36.99 -6.90
CA CYS A 467 -17.79 37.90 -5.78
C CYS A 467 -19.22 37.99 -5.23
N GLY A 468 -19.52 37.11 -4.27
CA GLY A 468 -20.70 37.25 -3.41
C GLY A 468 -20.63 36.45 -2.11
N THR A 469 -19.86 35.36 -2.06
CA THR A 469 -19.74 34.56 -0.85
C THR A 469 -18.68 35.13 0.09
N LYS A 470 -19.07 35.39 1.34
CA LYS A 470 -18.20 35.88 2.43
C LYS A 470 -17.05 34.91 2.78
N PHE A 471 -17.07 33.70 2.22
CA PHE A 471 -16.14 32.60 2.50
C PHE A 471 -15.55 32.04 1.20
N MET A 472 -14.25 31.71 1.25
CA MET A 472 -13.57 30.95 0.20
C MET A 472 -14.11 29.51 0.23
N LYS A 473 -14.44 28.95 -0.95
CA LYS A 473 -14.79 27.53 -1.13
C LYS A 473 -13.68 26.80 -1.91
N ALA A 474 -13.64 25.48 -1.81
CA ALA A 474 -12.72 24.60 -2.55
C ALA A 474 -13.46 23.73 -3.58
N LYS A 475 -12.74 23.23 -4.58
CA LYS A 475 -13.25 22.21 -5.52
C LYS A 475 -13.05 20.82 -4.93
N LEU A 476 -14.11 20.01 -4.85
CA LEU A 476 -14.01 18.58 -4.56
C LEU A 476 -13.59 17.85 -5.85
N SER A 477 -12.30 17.59 -6.00
CA SER A 477 -11.68 17.09 -7.23
C SER A 477 -11.97 15.61 -7.49
N THR A 478 -11.81 14.76 -6.48
CA THR A 478 -12.18 13.34 -6.58
C THR A 478 -12.82 12.87 -5.28
N LEU A 479 -13.83 12.02 -5.40
CA LEU A 479 -14.45 11.30 -4.30
C LEU A 479 -14.29 9.80 -4.54
N THR A 480 -13.40 9.18 -3.78
CA THR A 480 -13.03 7.79 -3.95
C THR A 480 -13.44 6.97 -2.74
N PHE A 481 -14.22 5.92 -2.96
CA PHE A 481 -14.62 4.98 -1.91
C PHE A 481 -13.93 3.65 -2.13
N VAL A 482 -13.31 3.11 -1.08
CA VAL A 482 -12.65 1.80 -1.10
C VAL A 482 -13.35 0.90 -0.10
N ASN A 483 -14.00 -0.14 -0.62
CA ASN A 483 -14.80 -1.10 0.14
C ASN A 483 -15.68 -0.41 1.22
N PRO A 484 -16.45 0.65 0.87
CA PRO A 484 -17.21 1.42 1.85
C PRO A 484 -18.28 0.58 2.54
N ASP A 485 -18.38 0.75 3.86
CA ASP A 485 -19.54 0.31 4.65
C ASP A 485 -20.54 1.46 4.68
N TYR A 486 -21.41 1.52 3.67
CA TYR A 486 -22.57 2.40 3.60
C TYR A 486 -23.68 1.68 2.83
N GLU A 487 -24.93 2.05 3.08
CA GLU A 487 -26.10 1.34 2.59
C GLU A 487 -26.32 1.64 1.11
N ARG A 488 -26.27 0.60 0.27
CA ARG A 488 -26.37 0.72 -1.19
C ARG A 488 -27.70 1.35 -1.60
N ASN A 489 -28.79 0.95 -0.94
CA ASN A 489 -30.13 1.41 -1.30
C ASN A 489 -30.30 2.91 -1.07
N GLU A 490 -29.80 3.45 0.05
CA GLU A 490 -29.81 4.89 0.33
C GLU A 490 -28.90 5.67 -0.61
N PHE A 491 -27.76 5.08 -0.99
CA PHE A 491 -26.85 5.71 -1.96
C PHE A 491 -27.47 5.86 -3.35
N VAL A 492 -28.08 4.79 -3.88
CA VAL A 492 -28.60 4.74 -5.27
C VAL A 492 -29.97 5.39 -5.41
N LYS A 493 -30.74 5.55 -4.32
CA LYS A 493 -32.08 6.15 -4.33
C LYS A 493 -32.11 7.49 -5.09
N MET A 494 -33.22 7.78 -5.78
CA MET A 494 -33.45 9.07 -6.42
C MET A 494 -33.46 10.18 -5.34
N GLY A 495 -32.62 11.20 -5.51
CA GLY A 495 -32.37 12.22 -4.49
C GLY A 495 -31.54 11.73 -3.31
N GLY A 496 -30.96 10.53 -3.39
CA GLY A 496 -30.11 9.95 -2.36
C GLY A 496 -28.71 10.54 -2.31
N THR A 497 -27.82 9.92 -1.53
CA THR A 497 -26.48 10.47 -1.28
C THR A 497 -25.55 10.45 -2.50
N TYR A 498 -25.82 9.62 -3.52
CA TYR A 498 -25.13 9.73 -4.81
C TYR A 498 -25.46 11.04 -5.52
N ASP A 499 -26.75 11.38 -5.69
CA ASP A 499 -27.17 12.58 -6.40
C ASP A 499 -26.66 13.84 -5.68
N MET A 500 -26.73 13.84 -4.34
CA MET A 500 -26.13 14.89 -3.52
C MET A 500 -24.62 14.99 -3.71
N SER A 501 -23.89 13.87 -3.72
CA SER A 501 -22.43 13.86 -3.95
C SER A 501 -22.06 14.33 -5.36
N ARG A 502 -22.85 13.94 -6.36
CA ARG A 502 -22.69 14.33 -7.77
C ARG A 502 -22.83 15.84 -7.96
N SER A 503 -23.66 16.49 -7.13
CA SER A 503 -23.78 17.95 -7.13
C SER A 503 -22.49 18.69 -6.77
N TYR A 504 -21.56 18.05 -6.04
CA TYR A 504 -20.28 18.65 -5.64
C TYR A 504 -19.08 18.09 -6.43
N CYS A 505 -19.09 16.80 -6.75
CA CYS A 505 -17.94 16.12 -7.33
C CYS A 505 -18.22 15.53 -8.71
N GLU A 506 -17.33 15.84 -9.65
CA GLU A 506 -17.44 15.30 -11.01
C GLU A 506 -17.01 13.81 -11.08
N ILE A 507 -15.99 13.45 -10.30
CA ILE A 507 -15.30 12.16 -10.41
C ILE A 507 -15.53 11.38 -9.13
N ILE A 508 -16.50 10.48 -9.19
CA ILE A 508 -16.83 9.55 -8.11
C ILE A 508 -16.38 8.15 -8.55
N THR A 509 -15.55 7.51 -7.73
CA THR A 509 -15.02 6.17 -8.02
C THR A 509 -15.22 5.25 -6.82
N LEU A 510 -15.72 4.04 -7.06
CA LEU A 510 -15.91 3.00 -6.07
C LEU A 510 -14.99 1.82 -6.39
N TYR A 511 -14.12 1.43 -5.46
CA TYR A 511 -13.46 0.12 -5.47
C TYR A 511 -14.29 -0.82 -4.61
N ALA A 512 -14.73 -1.92 -5.21
CA ALA A 512 -15.60 -2.91 -4.57
C ALA A 512 -15.00 -4.32 -4.68
N ASP A 513 -15.16 -5.13 -3.63
CA ASP A 513 -14.80 -6.54 -3.58
C ASP A 513 -16.02 -7.35 -3.12
N ALA A 514 -16.60 -8.15 -4.01
CA ALA A 514 -17.77 -8.97 -3.68
C ALA A 514 -17.47 -10.09 -2.67
N LEU A 515 -16.19 -10.42 -2.49
CA LEU A 515 -15.68 -11.41 -1.55
C LEU A 515 -15.12 -10.77 -0.25
N ASP A 516 -15.41 -9.49 0.00
CA ASP A 516 -15.01 -8.82 1.23
C ASP A 516 -15.70 -9.45 2.47
N GLY A 517 -14.89 -10.11 3.30
CA GLY A 517 -15.37 -10.80 4.49
C GLY A 517 -15.83 -9.85 5.59
N ALA A 518 -15.20 -8.69 5.75
CA ALA A 518 -15.58 -7.73 6.78
C ALA A 518 -16.94 -7.09 6.47
N LEU A 519 -17.16 -6.74 5.20
CA LEU A 519 -18.46 -6.25 4.75
C LEU A 519 -19.53 -7.34 4.82
N PHE A 520 -19.21 -8.61 4.57
CA PHE A 520 -20.15 -9.70 4.81
C PHE A 520 -20.61 -9.76 6.28
N TYR A 521 -19.71 -9.58 7.24
CA TYR A 521 -20.10 -9.49 8.65
C TYR A 521 -20.93 -8.24 8.93
N ALA A 522 -20.57 -7.08 8.37
CA ALA A 522 -21.33 -5.84 8.51
C ALA A 522 -22.78 -5.98 8.00
N GLU A 523 -22.98 -6.48 6.77
CA GLU A 523 -24.30 -6.70 6.15
C GLU A 523 -25.20 -7.61 7.01
N ASN A 524 -24.60 -8.58 7.71
CA ASN A 524 -25.32 -9.49 8.60
C ASN A 524 -25.62 -8.87 9.97
N LEU A 525 -24.73 -8.03 10.49
CA LEU A 525 -24.93 -7.32 11.76
C LEU A 525 -25.99 -6.21 11.64
N THR A 526 -26.12 -5.58 10.47
CA THR A 526 -27.07 -4.48 10.24
C THR A 526 -28.44 -4.93 9.73
N LYS A 527 -28.79 -6.22 9.87
CA LYS A 527 -30.12 -6.72 9.49
C LYS A 527 -31.21 -6.12 10.38
N GLU A 528 -32.30 -5.65 9.77
CA GLU A 528 -33.48 -5.13 10.49
C GLU A 528 -34.28 -6.25 11.19
N SER A 529 -34.17 -7.49 10.69
CA SER A 529 -34.81 -8.68 11.26
C SER A 529 -33.92 -9.90 11.05
N LEU A 530 -33.95 -10.87 11.97
CA LEU A 530 -33.20 -12.14 11.89
C LEU A 530 -33.44 -12.90 10.57
N PHE A 531 -34.63 -12.75 9.98
CA PHE A 531 -35.03 -13.36 8.70
C PHE A 531 -35.25 -12.34 7.57
N GLY A 532 -34.94 -11.06 7.81
CA GLY A 532 -35.03 -10.01 6.80
C GLY A 532 -33.89 -10.10 5.78
N PRO A 533 -34.04 -9.46 4.60
CA PRO A 533 -32.94 -9.35 3.65
C PRO A 533 -31.76 -8.58 4.29
N PRO A 534 -30.51 -8.93 3.95
CA PRO A 534 -29.34 -8.20 4.44
C PRO A 534 -29.37 -6.75 3.93
N ASN A 535 -28.89 -5.82 4.76
CA ASN A 535 -28.68 -4.45 4.31
C ASN A 535 -27.41 -4.41 3.47
N TYR A 536 -27.56 -4.25 2.15
CA TYR A 536 -26.48 -4.41 1.19
C TYR A 536 -25.46 -3.28 1.28
N SER A 537 -24.20 -3.63 1.48
CA SER A 537 -23.10 -2.68 1.54
C SER A 537 -22.64 -2.25 0.15
N MET A 538 -22.35 -0.97 -0.02
CA MET A 538 -21.80 -0.44 -1.26
C MET A 538 -20.51 -1.14 -1.70
N GLY A 539 -19.60 -1.39 -0.76
CA GLY A 539 -18.29 -1.96 -1.05
C GLY A 539 -18.29 -3.42 -1.50
N LYS A 540 -19.38 -4.16 -1.28
CA LYS A 540 -19.53 -5.55 -1.71
C LYS A 540 -20.45 -5.71 -2.92
N ARG A 541 -21.42 -4.79 -3.09
CA ARG A 541 -22.42 -4.82 -4.17
C ARG A 541 -22.16 -3.75 -5.23
N GLY A 542 -20.90 -3.64 -5.68
CA GLY A 542 -20.52 -2.67 -6.72
C GLY A 542 -21.22 -2.92 -8.06
N ASP A 543 -21.61 -4.16 -8.34
CA ASP A 543 -22.40 -4.55 -9.50
C ASP A 543 -23.83 -3.99 -9.50
N MET A 544 -24.33 -3.57 -8.33
CA MET A 544 -25.69 -3.09 -8.13
C MET A 544 -25.81 -1.56 -8.09
N MET A 545 -24.86 -0.82 -8.65
CA MET A 545 -24.84 0.65 -8.72
C MET A 545 -25.66 1.16 -9.91
N HIS A 546 -26.91 0.71 -9.99
CA HIS A 546 -27.87 1.06 -11.04
C HIS A 546 -29.28 1.16 -10.45
N ARG A 547 -30.12 1.95 -11.12
CA ARG A 547 -31.55 2.07 -10.85
C ARG A 547 -32.33 1.16 -11.80
N ILE A 548 -33.47 0.67 -11.34
CA ILE A 548 -34.40 -0.08 -12.20
C ILE A 548 -35.38 0.95 -12.78
N SER A 549 -35.45 1.04 -14.11
CA SER A 549 -36.36 1.97 -14.80
C SER A 549 -37.80 1.63 -14.45
N ALA A 550 -38.53 2.57 -13.85
CA ALA A 550 -39.90 2.38 -13.34
C ALA A 550 -40.98 2.36 -14.44
N THR A 551 -40.75 1.65 -15.54
CA THR A 551 -41.78 1.34 -16.55
C THR A 551 -42.29 -0.07 -16.33
N GLU A 552 -43.09 -0.26 -15.27
CA GLU A 552 -44.24 -1.19 -15.17
C GLU A 552 -44.59 -1.50 -13.70
N THR A 553 -45.18 -0.53 -13.00
CA THR A 553 -45.92 -0.79 -11.74
C THR A 553 -47.37 -0.41 -11.86
N THR A 554 -48.05 -0.84 -12.93
CA THR A 554 -49.52 -0.91 -12.98
C THR A 554 -49.97 -1.90 -14.05
N ARG A 555 -49.91 -3.20 -13.75
CA ARG A 555 -50.78 -4.16 -14.44
C ARG A 555 -51.25 -5.25 -13.50
N THR A 556 -52.49 -5.05 -13.04
CA THR A 556 -53.30 -6.01 -12.29
C THR A 556 -53.38 -7.37 -13.01
N LYS A 557 -53.07 -8.43 -12.26
CA LYS A 557 -53.21 -9.84 -12.65
C LYS A 557 -54.58 -10.11 -13.29
N ARG A 558 -54.59 -10.61 -14.53
CA ARG A 558 -55.77 -11.28 -15.12
C ARG A 558 -55.33 -12.57 -15.82
N LYS A 559 -56.05 -13.66 -15.53
CA LYS A 559 -55.79 -15.02 -15.99
C LYS A 559 -56.28 -15.25 -17.45
N THR A 560 -55.48 -16.08 -18.16
CA THR A 560 -55.81 -17.11 -19.20
C THR A 560 -56.46 -16.71 -20.54
N HIS A 561 -55.79 -16.97 -21.68
CA HIS A 561 -56.03 -18.11 -22.61
C HIS A 561 -55.22 -17.98 -23.93
N THR A 562 -55.14 -19.08 -24.68
CA THR A 562 -54.18 -19.51 -25.72
C THR A 562 -54.51 -19.17 -27.20
N SER A 563 -53.44 -19.04 -28.00
CA SER A 563 -53.19 -19.36 -29.45
C SER A 563 -54.01 -18.75 -30.61
N HIS A 564 -53.33 -18.11 -31.59
CA HIS A 564 -53.13 -18.62 -32.97
C HIS A 564 -52.09 -17.78 -33.77
N ASP A 565 -51.43 -18.47 -34.71
CA ASP A 565 -50.23 -18.13 -35.51
C ASP A 565 -50.54 -17.51 -36.91
N SER A 566 -49.61 -16.73 -37.48
CA SER A 566 -49.25 -16.74 -38.93
C SER A 566 -48.12 -15.75 -39.32
N SER A 567 -47.03 -16.36 -39.84
CA SER A 567 -46.13 -16.00 -40.97
C SER A 567 -45.41 -14.63 -41.07
N SER A 568 -44.06 -14.67 -41.11
CA SER A 568 -43.27 -14.33 -42.32
C SER A 568 -41.74 -14.40 -42.09
N GLU A 569 -41.09 -15.20 -42.94
CA GLU A 569 -39.70 -15.21 -43.45
C GLU A 569 -39.14 -13.80 -43.80
N SER A 570 -37.86 -13.48 -44.10
CA SER A 570 -36.56 -14.17 -44.26
C SER A 570 -35.48 -13.10 -44.49
N TRP A 571 -34.32 -13.19 -43.81
CA TRP A 571 -33.07 -12.49 -44.19
C TRP A 571 -31.79 -13.33 -43.98
N HIS A 572 -31.85 -14.46 -43.26
CA HIS A 572 -30.67 -15.30 -42.93
C HIS A 572 -30.32 -16.36 -43.98
N ALA A 573 -31.18 -16.63 -44.97
CA ALA A 573 -30.93 -17.64 -45.99
C ALA A 573 -29.88 -17.23 -47.06
N LYS A 574 -29.55 -15.93 -47.17
CA LYS A 574 -28.65 -15.43 -48.23
C LYS A 574 -27.17 -15.38 -47.83
N THR A 575 -26.85 -15.33 -46.54
CA THR A 575 -25.47 -15.10 -46.07
C THR A 575 -24.66 -16.39 -45.97
N VAL A 576 -25.30 -17.52 -45.65
CA VAL A 576 -24.62 -18.81 -45.44
C VAL A 576 -24.26 -19.49 -46.77
N ASP A 577 -25.09 -19.30 -47.80
CA ASP A 577 -24.84 -19.84 -49.15
C ASP A 577 -23.64 -19.19 -49.86
N ALA A 578 -23.36 -17.91 -49.56
CA ALA A 578 -22.21 -17.19 -50.12
C ALA A 578 -20.86 -17.73 -49.61
N ILE A 579 -20.82 -18.18 -48.35
CA ILE A 579 -19.58 -18.63 -47.69
C ILE A 579 -19.20 -20.06 -48.15
N LEU A 580 -20.20 -20.91 -48.43
CA LEU A 580 -20.00 -22.27 -48.94
C LEU A 580 -19.46 -22.31 -50.38
N ARG A 581 -19.89 -21.38 -51.26
CA ARG A 581 -19.45 -21.35 -52.66
C ARG A 581 -17.99 -20.92 -52.84
N VAL A 582 -17.49 -20.04 -51.96
CA VAL A 582 -16.09 -19.56 -52.03
C VAL A 582 -15.13 -20.71 -51.77
N ASN A 583 -15.43 -21.57 -50.80
CA ASN A 583 -14.55 -22.67 -50.42
C ASN A 583 -14.57 -23.86 -51.40
N GLN A 584 -15.63 -24.06 -52.18
CA GLN A 584 -15.67 -25.10 -53.22
C GLN A 584 -14.89 -24.73 -54.50
N SER A 585 -14.51 -23.46 -54.66
CA SER A 585 -13.77 -22.98 -55.85
C SER A 585 -12.25 -23.20 -55.77
N GLY A 586 -11.70 -23.38 -54.57
CA GLY A 586 -10.28 -23.63 -54.34
C GLY A 586 -10.00 -25.12 -54.17
N LYS A 587 -9.87 -25.86 -55.28
CA LYS A 587 -9.48 -27.28 -55.24
C LYS A 587 -8.07 -27.46 -54.64
N PHE A 588 -8.00 -27.79 -53.35
CA PHE A 588 -6.77 -28.26 -52.69
C PHE A 588 -7.01 -29.70 -52.21
N ASP A 589 -6.30 -30.66 -52.80
CA ASP A 589 -6.40 -32.07 -52.41
C ASP A 589 -5.63 -32.32 -51.10
N GLY A 590 -6.31 -32.92 -50.10
CA GLY A 590 -5.67 -33.46 -48.89
C GLY A 590 -5.97 -32.77 -47.55
N VAL A 591 -7.06 -32.01 -47.40
CA VAL A 591 -7.46 -31.42 -46.11
C VAL A 591 -8.89 -31.83 -45.74
N GLU A 592 -9.05 -32.84 -44.87
CA GLU A 592 -10.35 -33.40 -44.46
C GLU A 592 -10.89 -32.94 -43.10
N ALA A 593 -10.18 -32.10 -42.32
CA ALA A 593 -10.80 -31.43 -41.16
C ALA A 593 -9.98 -30.24 -40.64
N LEU A 594 -10.68 -29.17 -40.25
CA LEU A 594 -10.18 -28.11 -39.37
C LEU A 594 -10.96 -28.20 -38.04
N SER A 595 -10.25 -28.28 -36.92
CA SER A 595 -10.85 -28.34 -35.58
C SER A 595 -10.82 -26.97 -34.89
N THR A 596 -11.90 -26.65 -34.17
CA THR A 596 -11.88 -25.67 -33.07
C THR A 596 -12.48 -26.34 -31.84
N ASN A 597 -11.66 -26.49 -30.79
CA ASN A 597 -12.04 -27.07 -29.50
C ASN A 597 -13.15 -26.24 -28.85
N ASN A 598 -14.23 -26.89 -28.42
CA ASN A 598 -15.09 -26.37 -27.37
C ASN A 598 -15.30 -27.42 -26.27
N ILE A 599 -15.35 -26.89 -25.06
CA ILE A 599 -15.39 -27.52 -23.75
C ILE A 599 -16.43 -28.66 -23.68
N LEU A 600 -16.02 -29.75 -23.02
CA LEU A 600 -16.83 -30.93 -22.69
C LEU A 600 -18.15 -30.58 -22.00
N HIS A 601 -19.25 -30.99 -22.62
CA HIS A 601 -20.19 -31.90 -21.96
C HIS A 601 -20.70 -32.88 -23.02
N LEU A 602 -20.10 -34.08 -23.05
CA LEU A 602 -20.62 -35.23 -23.77
C LEU A 602 -21.64 -35.94 -22.88
N GLN A 603 -22.83 -36.22 -23.38
CA GLN A 603 -23.18 -37.60 -23.67
C GLN A 603 -24.39 -37.74 -24.61
N ASP A 604 -24.14 -38.51 -25.66
CA ASP A 604 -24.98 -39.44 -26.46
C ASP A 604 -26.27 -39.01 -27.19
N TRP A 605 -26.22 -39.37 -28.47
CA TRP A 605 -27.26 -39.56 -29.49
C TRP A 605 -28.60 -40.08 -28.98
N SER A 606 -29.70 -39.49 -29.47
CA SER A 606 -30.44 -39.97 -30.63
C SER A 606 -31.67 -39.08 -30.86
N ASP A 607 -31.86 -38.66 -32.11
CA ASP A 607 -33.10 -38.53 -32.87
C ASP A 607 -34.43 -38.16 -32.17
N ASP A 608 -35.18 -37.34 -32.91
CA ASP A 608 -36.57 -36.93 -32.70
C ASP A 608 -36.84 -35.76 -31.75
N VAL A 609 -36.59 -34.61 -32.37
CA VAL A 609 -37.23 -33.32 -32.16
C VAL A 609 -38.76 -33.46 -32.11
N ASP A 610 -39.34 -33.52 -30.91
CA ASP A 610 -40.60 -32.83 -30.67
C ASP A 610 -40.28 -31.49 -29.99
N ARG A 611 -40.26 -30.44 -30.83
CA ARG A 611 -40.16 -29.04 -30.41
C ARG A 611 -41.32 -28.74 -29.47
N PHE A 612 -41.09 -28.91 -28.18
CA PHE A 612 -41.83 -28.24 -27.13
C PHE A 612 -41.61 -26.73 -27.29
N ASP A 613 -42.59 -26.12 -27.95
CA ASP A 613 -42.99 -24.71 -27.98
C ASP A 613 -42.04 -23.69 -27.28
N LEU A 614 -40.89 -23.45 -27.90
CA LEU A 614 -39.93 -22.40 -27.50
C LEU A 614 -40.43 -20.98 -27.79
N GLN A 615 -41.67 -20.79 -28.28
CA GLN A 615 -42.29 -19.46 -28.35
C GLN A 615 -42.83 -18.99 -26.99
N HIS A 616 -43.02 -19.89 -26.03
CA HIS A 616 -43.36 -19.53 -24.66
C HIS A 616 -42.16 -19.18 -23.76
N LEU A 617 -40.92 -19.33 -24.25
CA LEU A 617 -39.69 -19.02 -23.50
C LEU A 617 -38.93 -17.77 -24.01
N LYS A 618 -39.45 -17.07 -25.02
CA LYS A 618 -39.01 -15.71 -25.41
C LYS A 618 -39.91 -14.59 -24.90
N ARG A 619 -40.79 -14.89 -23.91
CA ARG A 619 -41.67 -13.91 -23.26
C ARG A 619 -41.64 -13.99 -21.73
N SER A 620 -40.42 -14.08 -21.16
CA SER A 620 -40.15 -13.93 -19.72
C SER A 620 -38.75 -13.36 -19.39
N ALA A 621 -38.12 -12.65 -20.32
CA ALA A 621 -36.94 -11.84 -20.01
C ALA A 621 -37.22 -10.42 -20.52
N GLU A 622 -38.12 -9.73 -19.84
CA GLU A 622 -38.05 -8.28 -19.74
C GLU A 622 -36.68 -8.00 -19.11
N GLU A 623 -35.68 -7.67 -19.92
CA GLU A 623 -34.47 -7.03 -19.42
C GLU A 623 -34.91 -5.70 -18.83
N ASP A 624 -35.12 -5.67 -17.51
CA ASP A 624 -35.19 -4.43 -16.74
C ASP A 624 -34.03 -3.54 -17.18
N VAL A 625 -34.33 -2.46 -17.90
CA VAL A 625 -33.32 -1.53 -18.39
C VAL A 625 -32.68 -0.89 -17.15
N CYS A 626 -31.51 -1.42 -16.77
CA CYS A 626 -30.75 -0.95 -15.63
C CYS A 626 -30.07 0.38 -15.99
N GLU A 627 -30.47 1.46 -15.33
CA GLU A 627 -29.85 2.77 -15.49
C GLU A 627 -28.65 2.89 -14.54
N TYR A 628 -27.44 2.68 -15.05
CA TYR A 628 -26.22 2.80 -14.26
C TYR A 628 -25.97 4.24 -13.83
N LEU A 629 -25.52 4.43 -12.59
CA LEU A 629 -25.11 5.73 -12.10
C LEU A 629 -23.87 6.24 -12.85
N ASP A 630 -23.80 7.53 -13.12
CA ASP A 630 -22.63 8.20 -13.72
C ASP A 630 -21.49 8.31 -12.68
N MET A 631 -20.85 7.18 -12.42
CA MET A 631 -19.68 7.00 -11.57
C MET A 631 -18.88 5.80 -12.07
N ASP A 632 -17.63 5.68 -11.62
CA ASP A 632 -16.79 4.56 -12.00
C ASP A 632 -16.82 3.48 -10.90
N VAL A 633 -17.13 2.24 -11.25
CA VAL A 633 -17.01 1.10 -10.33
C VAL A 633 -15.85 0.23 -10.76
N VAL A 634 -14.84 0.08 -9.91
CA VAL A 634 -13.69 -0.82 -10.11
C VAL A 634 -13.92 -2.07 -9.26
N ASP A 635 -14.25 -3.17 -9.93
CA ASP A 635 -14.41 -4.50 -9.34
C ASP A 635 -13.04 -5.16 -9.16
N THR A 636 -12.71 -5.39 -7.89
CA THR A 636 -11.43 -5.94 -7.42
C THR A 636 -11.56 -7.39 -6.95
N THR A 637 -12.72 -8.01 -7.15
CA THR A 637 -13.08 -9.33 -6.61
C THR A 637 -12.10 -10.44 -7.03
N TRP A 638 -11.56 -10.37 -8.24
CA TRP A 638 -10.66 -11.39 -8.78
C TRP A 638 -9.18 -11.00 -8.76
N MET A 639 -8.84 -9.89 -8.13
CA MET A 639 -7.44 -9.52 -7.98
C MET A 639 -6.71 -10.45 -7.02
N ASP A 640 -5.53 -10.91 -7.44
CA ASP A 640 -4.61 -11.64 -6.56
C ASP A 640 -4.13 -10.74 -5.41
N GLN A 641 -4.19 -11.26 -4.18
CA GLN A 641 -3.96 -10.49 -2.96
C GLN A 641 -2.73 -10.99 -2.22
N ASN A 642 -1.80 -10.08 -1.91
CA ASN A 642 -0.59 -10.39 -1.16
C ASN A 642 -0.76 -10.29 0.37
N VAL A 643 -1.92 -9.87 0.91
CA VAL A 643 -2.12 -9.75 2.38
C VAL A 643 -3.59 -9.86 2.83
N HIS A 644 -3.79 -10.59 3.95
CA HIS A 644 -4.98 -10.75 4.80
C HIS A 644 -6.12 -11.67 4.33
N SER A 645 -6.49 -12.64 5.18
CA SER A 645 -7.57 -13.62 4.97
C SER A 645 -8.98 -13.04 4.85
N ILE A 646 -9.18 -11.76 5.20
CA ILE A 646 -10.50 -11.10 5.28
C ILE A 646 -10.81 -10.24 4.03
N ARG A 647 -9.82 -10.01 3.15
CA ARG A 647 -9.98 -9.28 1.86
C ARG A 647 -10.49 -7.82 1.95
N HIS A 648 -10.27 -7.14 3.08
CA HIS A 648 -10.90 -5.84 3.36
C HIS A 648 -9.98 -4.60 3.21
N ASN A 649 -8.65 -4.78 3.20
CA ASN A 649 -7.72 -3.65 3.19
C ASN A 649 -6.45 -3.97 2.38
N TYR A 650 -6.46 -3.63 1.09
CA TYR A 650 -5.34 -3.89 0.16
C TYR A 650 -4.95 -2.68 -0.73
N PHE A 651 -5.67 -1.56 -0.64
CA PHE A 651 -5.50 -0.42 -1.54
C PHE A 651 -4.14 0.27 -1.44
N ASN A 652 -3.43 0.07 -0.32
CA ASN A 652 -2.17 0.72 -0.05
C ASN A 652 -0.93 -0.12 -0.44
N ILE A 653 -1.10 -1.36 -0.91
CA ILE A 653 0.03 -2.28 -1.20
C ILE A 653 -0.04 -2.86 -2.61
N ASN A 654 -1.24 -3.17 -3.12
CA ASN A 654 -1.34 -3.77 -4.44
C ASN A 654 -0.89 -2.76 -5.52
N PRO A 655 0.17 -3.04 -6.31
CA PRO A 655 0.73 -2.07 -7.25
C PRO A 655 -0.28 -1.57 -8.29
N SER A 656 -1.15 -2.43 -8.80
CA SER A 656 -2.17 -2.05 -9.80
C SER A 656 -3.19 -1.08 -9.21
N VAL A 657 -3.64 -1.32 -7.96
CA VAL A 657 -4.57 -0.40 -7.28
C VAL A 657 -3.89 0.91 -6.92
N VAL A 658 -2.63 0.86 -6.45
CA VAL A 658 -1.86 2.06 -6.10
C VAL A 658 -1.64 2.94 -7.32
N ASP A 659 -1.22 2.37 -8.46
CA ASP A 659 -0.96 3.12 -9.69
C ASP A 659 -2.25 3.71 -10.28
N ASP A 660 -3.35 2.96 -10.18
CA ASP A 660 -4.66 3.43 -10.61
C ASP A 660 -5.23 4.54 -9.71
N LEU A 661 -5.09 4.41 -8.39
CA LEU A 661 -5.43 5.47 -7.43
C LEU A 661 -4.59 6.72 -7.64
N ARG A 662 -3.28 6.55 -7.89
CA ARG A 662 -2.38 7.64 -8.25
C ARG A 662 -2.87 8.33 -9.52
N THR A 663 -3.19 7.57 -10.58
CA THR A 663 -3.68 8.13 -11.84
C THR A 663 -5.01 8.86 -11.66
N LEU A 664 -5.92 8.31 -10.88
CA LEU A 664 -7.20 8.94 -10.52
C LEU A 664 -6.99 10.27 -9.80
N ILE A 665 -6.18 10.26 -8.74
CA ILE A 665 -5.95 11.43 -7.89
C ILE A 665 -5.06 12.46 -8.58
N VAL A 666 -4.06 12.08 -9.36
CA VAL A 666 -3.17 13.06 -10.00
C VAL A 666 -3.80 13.60 -11.29
N ASN A 667 -4.29 12.72 -12.16
CA ASN A 667 -4.71 13.11 -13.50
C ASN A 667 -6.20 13.45 -13.59
N LYS A 668 -7.01 13.15 -12.56
CA LYS A 668 -8.46 13.41 -12.53
C LYS A 668 -9.18 12.80 -13.74
N ARG A 669 -8.86 11.54 -14.02
CA ARG A 669 -9.36 10.81 -15.20
C ARG A 669 -10.37 9.74 -14.82
N ARG A 670 -11.44 9.62 -15.61
CA ARG A 670 -12.43 8.53 -15.50
C ARG A 670 -11.80 7.19 -15.84
N ALA A 671 -12.31 6.11 -15.25
CA ALA A 671 -11.84 4.73 -15.42
C ALA A 671 -11.65 4.30 -16.87
N SER A 672 -12.54 4.72 -17.79
CA SER A 672 -12.44 4.41 -19.22
C SER A 672 -11.17 4.94 -19.90
N THR A 673 -10.52 5.94 -19.30
CA THR A 673 -9.31 6.60 -19.84
C THR A 673 -8.05 6.27 -19.05
N ARG A 674 -8.17 5.45 -18.00
CA ARG A 674 -7.04 5.01 -17.15
C ARG A 674 -6.46 3.71 -17.71
N CYS A 675 -5.13 3.61 -17.70
CA CYS A 675 -4.43 2.41 -18.16
C CYS A 675 -4.62 1.25 -17.17
N GLY A 676 -4.64 0.02 -17.69
CA GLY A 676 -4.75 -1.20 -16.87
C GLY A 676 -6.16 -1.56 -16.42
N LEU A 677 -7.18 -0.75 -16.75
CA LEU A 677 -8.59 -1.05 -16.52
C LEU A 677 -9.30 -1.43 -17.83
N MET A 678 -10.19 -2.41 -17.75
CA MET A 678 -11.08 -2.81 -18.84
C MET A 678 -12.51 -2.86 -18.35
N ARG A 679 -13.47 -2.43 -19.19
CA ARG A 679 -14.88 -2.53 -18.87
C ARG A 679 -15.33 -3.99 -18.86
N LYS A 680 -16.04 -4.42 -17.80
CA LYS A 680 -16.47 -5.81 -17.60
C LYS A 680 -17.48 -6.28 -18.65
N ARG A 681 -18.40 -5.40 -19.07
CA ARG A 681 -19.42 -5.61 -20.11
C ARG A 681 -19.73 -4.30 -20.81
N GLU A 682 -20.01 -4.34 -22.11
CA GLU A 682 -20.47 -3.16 -22.85
C GLU A 682 -21.72 -2.56 -22.21
N GLY A 683 -21.82 -1.23 -22.19
CA GLY A 683 -22.92 -0.51 -21.54
C GLY A 683 -22.87 -0.39 -20.01
N THR A 684 -21.93 -1.08 -19.31
CA THR A 684 -21.81 -0.97 -17.85
C THR A 684 -20.75 0.05 -17.42
N ASN A 685 -20.88 0.60 -16.21
CA ASN A 685 -19.89 1.48 -15.58
C ASN A 685 -18.89 0.69 -14.70
N ILE A 686 -18.80 -0.62 -14.90
CA ILE A 686 -18.00 -1.56 -14.10
C ILE A 686 -16.72 -1.91 -14.85
N PHE A 687 -15.59 -1.74 -14.18
CA PHE A 687 -14.24 -1.94 -14.68
C PHE A 687 -13.52 -3.00 -13.85
N ILE A 688 -12.65 -3.76 -14.48
CA ILE A 688 -11.77 -4.75 -13.85
C ILE A 688 -10.33 -4.45 -14.23
N PHE A 689 -9.38 -4.88 -13.40
CA PHE A 689 -7.97 -4.78 -13.74
C PHE A 689 -7.55 -5.86 -14.74
N LEU A 690 -6.74 -5.46 -15.72
CA LEU A 690 -6.06 -6.36 -16.65
C LEU A 690 -4.81 -6.91 -15.98
N VAL A 691 -4.97 -7.93 -15.15
CA VAL A 691 -3.85 -8.63 -14.52
C VAL A 691 -3.82 -10.05 -15.03
N ALA A 692 -2.66 -10.49 -15.53
CA ALA A 692 -2.45 -11.89 -15.85
C ALA A 692 -2.57 -12.72 -14.55
N PRO A 693 -3.26 -13.87 -14.56
CA PRO A 693 -3.35 -14.72 -13.38
C PRO A 693 -1.95 -15.08 -12.87
N SER A 694 -1.74 -15.09 -11.55
CA SER A 694 -0.44 -15.47 -10.94
C SER A 694 0.09 -16.86 -11.33
N ILE A 695 -0.76 -17.71 -11.91
CA ILE A 695 -0.42 -19.05 -12.42
C ILE A 695 0.32 -18.99 -13.76
N VAL A 696 0.22 -17.90 -14.52
CA VAL A 696 0.92 -17.74 -15.80
C VAL A 696 2.37 -17.36 -15.52
N LYS A 697 3.26 -18.37 -15.51
CA LYS A 697 4.72 -18.15 -15.55
C LYS A 697 5.14 -18.02 -17.01
N ASN A 698 6.01 -17.06 -17.32
CA ASN A 698 6.77 -17.10 -18.56
C ASN A 698 7.76 -18.26 -18.42
N ASP A 699 7.63 -19.26 -19.29
CA ASP A 699 8.60 -20.35 -19.44
C ASP A 699 9.94 -19.84 -20.01
#